data_AF-A0A7G9S1B9-F1
#
_entry.id   AF-A0A7G9S1B9-F1
#
_cell.length_a   1.000
_cell.length_b   1.000
_cell.length_c   1.000
_cell.angle_alpha   90.00
_cell.angle_beta   90.00
_cell.angle_gamma   90.00
#
_symmetry.space_group_name_H-M   'P 1'
#
loop_
_entity.id
_entity.type
_entity.pdbx_description
1 polymer ?
#
loop_
_entity_poly.entity_id
_entity_poly.type
_entity_poly.pdbx_seq_one_letter_code
_entity_poly.pdbx_strand_id
1 'polypeptide(L)'
;MKKRVRILQLFLVLSLILTGFLVTPTKADDTRLFAGINRFEESSPATIFHRNIRYKKNIEPLPEGVHLELEYYNKDDVMIRKDDYYTIDKEANTYNIKLTLDLWTDKITYVKVYSVDPSITEEIELGNSASQLMRIPVNFHAEGGKFSDGNSENLTVSYQGGKVYQADIYEEPTHEKYAFSHWVYLGGRWEDEQVHKTAINPNKVRDFYAAWEIPVHFETNGGSDMASIIVEGQNNYIPEPIEPTKDGSIFQGWYADKELTEKWEFYLDEVREERTLYAKWKSETFEVKFETDGGSPVEAQTIEVGTKITDPGKPTKDGYEFEGWYRDNGYQTQWDFNSDTVVEDTVLYAKWKRIDVYYTVTFDTQLNEPPTTKSVLENTPVEKPIDPTRPGYKFDGWYTDTKGKNLWNFETVITEDKTLYAKWSVITHTIEFETNGGSNIKSVKVNEGKPVKEPKEPVKDGYKFDGWYQDDLLTISWDFSAPITDSMTLYAKWERITYEVEFVTNGGKEIQSIHVGSGETLLLPEPPTRDNYEFENWYKDEELTEIWLDEPVFNDLKLYAKWNKVDVYYIVTFDYLYNDLIHTEIVLENTILAYPEEPVRDGYTFSGWTLDKAGNIPWDNKKPVNDNVTLYAKWEKEVVYYTVTFYPENGETVKIETVAGGTTVTKPTDPERNGYLFMGWYLDVENEALWNFDEKVNQNQTLFAKWALQIEGEEKPTEERPTEENPIAEDSSGEIIIPEKISTDQDKEGKLPTTGIASYGIYVGISYITLGVILIVLRFKIRKVWSHR
;
A
#
# COMPACT_ATOMS: atom_id res chain seq x y z
N MET A 1 -56.94 -53.23 3.62
CA MET A 1 -57.20 -54.48 2.86
C MET A 1 -56.13 -55.53 3.23
N LYS A 2 -56.51 -56.78 3.54
CA LYS A 2 -55.65 -57.99 3.74
C LYS A 2 -54.23 -57.83 4.37
N LYS A 3 -54.10 -58.19 5.65
CA LYS A 3 -53.27 -59.34 6.11
C LYS A 3 -53.88 -59.95 7.38
N ARG A 4 -53.58 -61.21 7.69
CA ARG A 4 -54.29 -62.03 8.70
C ARG A 4 -53.34 -62.62 9.75
N VAL A 5 -53.82 -62.72 10.99
CA VAL A 5 -53.60 -63.87 11.90
C VAL A 5 -54.98 -64.20 12.56
N ARG A 6 -55.14 -65.38 13.16
CA ARG A 6 -56.38 -65.95 13.77
C ARG A 6 -56.01 -66.74 15.06
N ILE A 7 -56.99 -67.41 15.70
CA ILE A 7 -56.90 -68.56 16.67
C ILE A 7 -57.00 -68.11 18.16
N LEU A 8 -57.85 -68.65 19.07
CA LEU A 8 -58.97 -69.64 19.03
C LEU A 8 -59.92 -69.53 20.28
N GLN A 9 -61.02 -70.31 20.35
CA GLN A 9 -61.86 -70.56 21.57
C GLN A 9 -62.53 -72.00 21.59
N LEU A 10 -63.47 -72.30 22.53
CA LEU A 10 -63.77 -73.63 23.19
C LEU A 10 -65.10 -74.44 22.77
N PHE A 11 -65.69 -75.29 23.66
CA PHE A 11 -66.65 -76.46 23.52
C PHE A 11 -67.74 -76.56 24.66
N LEU A 12 -68.75 -77.48 24.82
CA LEU A 12 -69.72 -78.30 24.00
C LEU A 12 -70.59 -79.31 24.87
N VAL A 13 -71.77 -79.87 24.40
CA VAL A 13 -72.45 -81.23 24.68
C VAL A 13 -73.89 -81.37 25.36
N LEU A 14 -74.88 -81.95 24.63
CA LEU A 14 -76.15 -82.75 24.95
C LEU A 14 -77.23 -82.24 26.00
N SER A 15 -78.39 -82.87 26.37
CA SER A 15 -79.04 -84.23 26.28
C SER A 15 -80.62 -84.25 26.39
N LEU A 16 -81.35 -85.41 26.54
CA LEU A 16 -82.86 -85.56 26.59
C LEU A 16 -83.41 -86.93 27.19
N ILE A 17 -84.75 -87.14 27.47
CA ILE A 17 -85.61 -88.43 27.51
C ILE A 17 -86.98 -88.39 28.36
N LEU A 18 -87.94 -89.40 28.27
CA LEU A 18 -89.42 -89.42 28.69
C LEU A 18 -90.03 -90.74 29.40
N THR A 19 -91.36 -90.84 29.74
CA THR A 19 -92.05 -91.89 30.65
C THR A 19 -93.55 -92.39 30.35
N GLY A 20 -94.34 -93.08 31.27
CA GLY A 20 -95.67 -93.81 31.03
C GLY A 20 -96.71 -94.13 32.22
N PHE A 21 -97.69 -95.11 32.11
CA PHE A 21 -99.11 -95.16 32.73
C PHE A 21 -99.73 -96.50 33.37
N LEU A 22 -100.93 -96.47 34.06
CA LEU A 22 -102.13 -97.46 34.21
C LEU A 22 -102.72 -98.08 35.59
N VAL A 23 -103.89 -98.82 35.61
CA VAL A 23 -105.05 -98.82 36.65
C VAL A 23 -105.83 -100.18 36.98
N THR A 24 -106.72 -100.33 38.04
CA THR A 24 -108.06 -101.13 38.08
C THR A 24 -109.17 -100.97 39.26
N PRO A 25 -109.58 -101.93 40.19
CA PRO A 25 -111.02 -102.22 40.66
C PRO A 25 -111.33 -102.40 42.22
N THR A 26 -112.46 -102.78 42.93
CA THR A 26 -113.99 -102.99 42.89
C THR A 26 -114.66 -103.28 44.33
N LYS A 27 -116.01 -103.50 44.54
CA LYS A 27 -116.78 -103.63 45.88
C LYS A 27 -118.11 -104.52 45.89
N ALA A 28 -118.74 -104.92 47.06
CA ALA A 28 -120.06 -105.67 47.22
C ALA A 28 -120.86 -105.51 48.58
N ASP A 29 -122.20 -105.78 48.61
CA ASP A 29 -123.26 -105.88 49.70
C ASP A 29 -123.37 -104.83 50.86
N ASP A 30 -124.56 -104.71 51.51
CA ASP A 30 -124.97 -103.53 52.30
C ASP A 30 -125.65 -103.81 53.69
N THR A 31 -125.03 -103.34 54.79
CA THR A 31 -125.48 -103.57 56.19
C THR A 31 -125.21 -102.35 57.11
N ARG A 32 -126.08 -101.32 57.10
CA ARG A 32 -125.75 -100.00 57.67
C ARG A 32 -126.55 -99.56 58.89
N LEU A 33 -125.86 -98.89 59.83
CA LEU A 33 -126.37 -98.35 61.09
C LEU A 33 -126.04 -96.84 61.17
N PHE A 34 -127.04 -95.98 61.42
CA PHE A 34 -126.91 -94.52 61.30
C PHE A 34 -126.20 -93.87 62.51
N ALA A 35 -125.31 -92.89 62.25
CA ALA A 35 -124.46 -92.25 63.25
C ALA A 35 -124.65 -90.72 63.39
N GLY A 36 -125.44 -90.07 62.52
CA GLY A 36 -125.86 -88.67 62.70
C GLY A 36 -125.79 -87.76 61.47
N ILE A 37 -126.09 -86.47 61.67
CA ILE A 37 -126.07 -85.39 60.67
C ILE A 37 -125.22 -84.21 61.19
N ASN A 38 -124.35 -83.66 60.36
CA ASN A 38 -123.74 -82.34 60.55
C ASN A 38 -124.29 -81.36 59.49
N ARG A 39 -124.81 -80.19 59.90
CA ARG A 39 -125.22 -79.09 59.00
C ARG A 39 -124.19 -77.95 59.00
N PHE A 40 -124.12 -77.19 57.91
CA PHE A 40 -123.20 -76.06 57.66
C PHE A 40 -123.98 -74.81 57.21
N GLU A 41 -123.34 -73.64 57.27
CA GLU A 41 -123.89 -72.36 56.79
C GLU A 41 -123.42 -72.05 55.36
N GLU A 42 -124.32 -71.61 54.46
CA GLU A 42 -124.04 -71.38 53.02
C GLU A 42 -122.92 -70.37 52.72
N SER A 43 -122.53 -69.53 53.68
CA SER A 43 -121.65 -68.37 53.47
C SER A 43 -120.16 -68.64 53.71
N SER A 44 -119.78 -69.81 54.24
CA SER A 44 -118.37 -70.10 54.59
C SER A 44 -117.51 -70.47 53.37
N PRO A 45 -116.36 -69.82 53.13
CA PRO A 45 -115.37 -70.31 52.17
C PRO A 45 -114.71 -71.62 52.65
N ALA A 46 -113.92 -72.26 51.78
CA ALA A 46 -113.29 -73.58 52.01
C ALA A 46 -112.76 -73.77 53.45
N THR A 47 -113.31 -74.76 54.15
CA THR A 47 -113.15 -74.96 55.59
C THR A 47 -112.71 -76.39 55.89
N ILE A 48 -111.75 -76.55 56.80
CA ILE A 48 -111.28 -77.85 57.27
C ILE A 48 -112.00 -78.19 58.58
N PHE A 49 -112.67 -79.34 58.59
CA PHE A 49 -113.37 -79.87 59.75
C PHE A 49 -112.63 -81.08 60.35
N HIS A 50 -112.59 -81.12 61.67
CA HIS A 50 -112.25 -82.34 62.42
C HIS A 50 -113.49 -82.76 63.23
N ARG A 51 -113.74 -84.06 63.33
CA ARG A 51 -114.89 -84.64 64.05
C ARG A 51 -114.44 -85.95 64.71
N ASN A 52 -114.96 -86.22 65.90
CA ASN A 52 -114.68 -87.44 66.65
C ASN A 52 -115.98 -88.24 66.79
N ILE A 53 -115.88 -89.56 66.65
CA ILE A 53 -116.99 -90.51 66.69
C ILE A 53 -116.82 -91.41 67.91
N ARG A 54 -117.90 -91.63 68.68
CA ARG A 54 -117.85 -92.30 69.99
C ARG A 54 -118.86 -93.43 70.12
N TYR A 55 -118.46 -94.48 70.84
CA TYR A 55 -119.37 -95.54 71.31
C TYR A 55 -120.05 -95.12 72.60
N LYS A 56 -121.32 -95.52 72.77
CA LYS A 56 -122.16 -95.12 73.91
C LYS A 56 -121.85 -95.88 75.22
N LYS A 57 -121.02 -96.92 75.15
CA LYS A 57 -120.65 -97.80 76.27
C LYS A 57 -119.21 -98.30 76.10
N ASN A 58 -118.44 -98.29 77.18
CA ASN A 58 -117.03 -98.69 77.13
C ASN A 58 -116.90 -100.21 76.93
N ILE A 59 -116.32 -100.62 75.81
CA ILE A 59 -115.89 -101.99 75.50
C ILE A 59 -114.41 -101.92 75.13
N GLU A 60 -113.57 -102.68 75.82
CA GLU A 60 -112.14 -102.78 75.51
C GLU A 60 -111.74 -104.23 75.18
N PRO A 61 -110.90 -104.45 74.14
CA PRO A 61 -110.49 -103.48 73.12
C PRO A 61 -111.62 -103.20 72.10
N LEU A 62 -111.65 -101.99 71.54
CA LEU A 62 -112.46 -101.68 70.36
C LEU A 62 -111.88 -102.34 69.09
N PRO A 63 -112.69 -102.56 68.02
CA PRO A 63 -112.21 -103.03 66.72
C PRO A 63 -111.09 -102.15 66.14
N GLU A 64 -110.21 -102.72 65.31
CA GLU A 64 -109.03 -101.97 64.82
C GLU A 64 -109.32 -100.93 63.74
N GLY A 65 -110.57 -100.83 63.27
CA GLY A 65 -111.06 -99.73 62.43
C GLY A 65 -112.58 -99.80 62.31
N VAL A 66 -113.19 -98.73 61.78
CA VAL A 66 -114.62 -98.70 61.44
C VAL A 66 -114.77 -98.26 59.99
N HIS A 67 -115.56 -99.01 59.21
CA HIS A 67 -116.01 -98.58 57.90
C HIS A 67 -117.23 -97.67 58.06
N LEU A 68 -117.05 -96.40 57.72
CA LEU A 68 -118.10 -95.39 57.66
C LEU A 68 -118.46 -95.07 56.21
N GLU A 69 -119.70 -94.65 55.99
CA GLU A 69 -120.13 -94.05 54.73
C GLU A 69 -120.71 -92.66 55.00
N LEU A 70 -120.32 -91.68 54.19
CA LEU A 70 -120.74 -90.30 54.30
C LEU A 70 -121.55 -89.91 53.06
N GLU A 71 -122.76 -89.41 53.28
CA GLU A 71 -123.64 -88.88 52.24
C GLU A 71 -123.74 -87.37 52.38
N TYR A 72 -123.30 -86.64 51.35
CA TYR A 72 -123.23 -85.19 51.33
C TYR A 72 -124.43 -84.62 50.58
N TYR A 73 -125.11 -83.63 51.16
CA TYR A 73 -126.37 -83.11 50.65
C TYR A 73 -126.32 -81.60 50.43
N ASN A 74 -126.99 -81.14 49.37
CA ASN A 74 -127.29 -79.72 49.16
C ASN A 74 -128.47 -79.29 50.06
N LYS A 75 -128.93 -78.03 49.92
CA LYS A 75 -130.04 -77.49 50.72
C LYS A 75 -131.44 -77.96 50.32
N ASP A 76 -131.54 -78.65 49.18
CA ASP A 76 -132.78 -79.19 48.63
C ASP A 76 -132.95 -80.68 49.00
N ASP A 77 -132.22 -81.15 50.04
CA ASP A 77 -132.08 -82.52 50.50
C ASP A 77 -131.65 -83.53 49.39
N VAL A 78 -131.00 -83.05 48.32
CA VAL A 78 -130.42 -83.90 47.24
C VAL A 78 -128.99 -84.30 47.58
N MET A 79 -128.68 -85.60 47.51
CA MET A 79 -127.33 -86.11 47.70
C MET A 79 -126.44 -85.72 46.52
N ILE A 80 -125.34 -85.00 46.79
CA ILE A 80 -124.35 -84.54 45.81
C ILE A 80 -123.28 -85.63 45.57
N ARG A 81 -122.79 -86.25 46.64
CA ARG A 81 -121.86 -87.40 46.57
C ARG A 81 -121.96 -88.32 47.79
N LYS A 82 -121.36 -89.50 47.65
CA LYS A 82 -121.26 -90.59 48.62
C LYS A 82 -119.80 -91.01 48.73
N ASP A 83 -119.18 -90.80 49.89
CA ASP A 83 -117.76 -91.15 50.13
C ASP A 83 -117.69 -92.28 51.19
N ASP A 84 -116.97 -93.37 50.92
CA ASP A 84 -116.58 -94.35 51.94
C ASP A 84 -115.35 -93.86 52.71
N TYR A 85 -115.32 -94.05 54.03
CA TYR A 85 -114.22 -93.60 54.90
C TYR A 85 -113.86 -94.70 55.90
N TYR A 86 -112.58 -95.06 55.96
CA TYR A 86 -112.07 -96.10 56.86
C TYR A 86 -111.19 -95.45 57.92
N THR A 87 -111.57 -95.58 59.20
CA THR A 87 -110.85 -94.94 60.30
C THR A 87 -109.63 -95.77 60.72
N ILE A 88 -108.46 -95.12 60.80
CA ILE A 88 -107.17 -95.74 61.15
C ILE A 88 -106.60 -95.16 62.46
N ASP A 89 -107.12 -94.01 62.91
CA ASP A 89 -106.65 -93.30 64.10
C ASP A 89 -107.61 -93.49 65.28
N LYS A 90 -107.16 -94.20 66.33
CA LYS A 90 -107.96 -94.64 67.47
C LYS A 90 -107.41 -94.07 68.78
N GLU A 91 -108.26 -93.34 69.52
CA GLU A 91 -107.91 -92.77 70.83
C GLU A 91 -108.92 -93.22 71.88
N ALA A 92 -108.46 -94.06 72.81
CA ALA A 92 -109.28 -94.72 73.83
C ALA A 92 -110.55 -95.35 73.25
N ASN A 93 -111.71 -94.71 73.47
CA ASN A 93 -113.03 -95.23 73.08
C ASN A 93 -113.64 -94.48 71.88
N THR A 94 -112.80 -93.83 71.08
CA THR A 94 -113.23 -92.92 70.00
C THR A 94 -112.35 -93.02 68.76
N TYR A 95 -112.93 -92.75 67.59
CA TYR A 95 -112.22 -92.65 66.31
C TYR A 95 -112.28 -91.21 65.80
N ASN A 96 -111.18 -90.71 65.27
CA ASN A 96 -111.06 -89.35 64.78
C ASN A 96 -111.17 -89.32 63.25
N ILE A 97 -111.99 -88.42 62.69
CA ILE A 97 -112.13 -88.19 61.25
C ILE A 97 -111.82 -86.75 60.88
N LYS A 98 -111.18 -86.57 59.73
CA LYS A 98 -110.87 -85.25 59.14
C LYS A 98 -111.55 -85.13 57.79
N LEU A 99 -112.32 -84.07 57.61
CA LEU A 99 -113.06 -83.76 56.40
C LEU A 99 -112.68 -82.35 55.92
N THR A 100 -112.01 -82.25 54.78
CA THR A 100 -111.75 -80.97 54.10
C THR A 100 -112.84 -80.73 53.08
N LEU A 101 -113.53 -79.59 53.13
CA LEU A 101 -114.63 -79.27 52.21
C LEU A 101 -114.49 -77.86 51.65
N ASP A 102 -114.51 -77.74 50.33
CA ASP A 102 -114.77 -76.46 49.67
C ASP A 102 -116.28 -76.27 49.52
N LEU A 103 -116.85 -75.55 50.48
CA LEU A 103 -118.29 -75.27 50.52
C LEU A 103 -118.72 -74.29 49.41
N TRP A 104 -117.78 -73.52 48.83
CA TRP A 104 -118.05 -72.53 47.79
C TRP A 104 -118.11 -73.15 46.39
N THR A 105 -117.27 -74.14 46.09
CA THR A 105 -117.38 -74.91 44.83
C THR A 105 -118.49 -75.96 44.90
N ASP A 106 -118.53 -76.75 45.97
CA ASP A 106 -119.32 -77.99 46.01
C ASP A 106 -120.78 -77.77 46.48
N LYS A 107 -121.09 -76.62 47.09
CA LYS A 107 -122.43 -76.23 47.60
C LYS A 107 -123.06 -77.25 48.57
N ILE A 108 -122.23 -77.98 49.30
CA ILE A 108 -122.64 -78.92 50.36
C ILE A 108 -123.17 -78.13 51.56
N THR A 109 -124.34 -78.50 52.08
CA THR A 109 -124.93 -77.84 53.28
C THR A 109 -125.09 -78.79 54.46
N TYR A 110 -125.12 -80.10 54.26
CA TYR A 110 -125.04 -81.05 55.37
C TYR A 110 -124.51 -82.42 54.93
N VAL A 111 -124.10 -83.23 55.91
CA VAL A 111 -123.57 -84.59 55.70
C VAL A 111 -124.24 -85.55 56.68
N LYS A 112 -124.79 -86.67 56.18
CA LYS A 112 -125.18 -87.84 56.99
C LYS A 112 -123.99 -88.78 57.12
N VAL A 113 -123.82 -89.41 58.28
CA VAL A 113 -122.81 -90.45 58.51
C VAL A 113 -123.51 -91.74 58.93
N TYR A 114 -123.08 -92.86 58.33
CA TYR A 114 -123.50 -94.21 58.67
C TYR A 114 -122.25 -95.06 58.96
N SER A 115 -122.41 -96.09 59.79
CA SER A 115 -121.46 -97.20 59.90
C SER A 115 -121.94 -98.37 59.04
N VAL A 116 -121.01 -99.10 58.44
CA VAL A 116 -121.28 -100.25 57.54
C VAL A 116 -120.88 -101.59 58.18
N ASP A 117 -120.20 -101.56 59.32
CA ASP A 117 -119.65 -102.75 59.95
C ASP A 117 -120.70 -103.49 60.82
N PRO A 118 -121.06 -104.75 60.49
CA PRO A 118 -122.10 -105.51 61.19
C PRO A 118 -121.68 -106.03 62.58
N SER A 119 -120.43 -105.85 63.00
CA SER A 119 -120.03 -106.07 64.39
C SER A 119 -120.58 -105.00 65.34
N ILE A 120 -120.99 -103.84 64.80
CA ILE A 120 -121.46 -102.69 65.55
C ILE A 120 -122.99 -102.79 65.71
N THR A 121 -123.42 -103.04 66.94
CA THR A 121 -124.83 -103.33 67.29
C THR A 121 -125.42 -102.38 68.34
N GLU A 122 -124.66 -101.36 68.77
CA GLU A 122 -125.12 -100.26 69.65
C GLU A 122 -124.91 -98.89 68.96
N GLU A 123 -125.51 -97.83 69.52
CA GLU A 123 -125.69 -96.50 68.90
C GLU A 123 -124.44 -95.58 68.99
N ILE A 124 -124.30 -94.61 68.06
CA ILE A 124 -123.08 -93.82 67.79
C ILE A 124 -123.36 -92.30 67.82
N GLU A 125 -122.40 -91.46 68.26
CA GLU A 125 -122.52 -89.98 68.30
C GLU A 125 -121.27 -89.21 67.80
N LEU A 126 -121.41 -87.90 67.49
CA LEU A 126 -120.45 -87.01 66.79
C LEU A 126 -120.10 -85.68 67.54
N GLY A 127 -118.83 -85.22 67.46
CA GLY A 127 -118.31 -83.95 68.09
C GLY A 127 -118.34 -82.67 67.21
N ASN A 128 -117.58 -81.58 67.54
CA ASN A 128 -117.61 -80.27 66.82
C ASN A 128 -116.33 -79.35 66.92
N SER A 129 -115.76 -78.84 65.78
CA SER A 129 -114.76 -77.71 65.62
C SER A 129 -114.40 -77.32 64.13
N ALA A 130 -113.81 -76.12 63.81
CA ALA A 130 -113.41 -75.61 62.43
C ALA A 130 -112.53 -74.28 62.34
N SER A 131 -111.94 -73.86 61.16
CA SER A 131 -111.16 -72.56 60.90
C SER A 131 -110.81 -72.16 59.38
N GLN A 132 -110.31 -70.92 59.02
CA GLN A 132 -110.25 -70.24 57.64
C GLN A 132 -109.05 -69.22 57.27
N LEU A 133 -108.93 -68.61 56.01
CA LEU A 133 -107.79 -67.78 55.39
C LEU A 133 -108.12 -66.63 54.28
N MET A 134 -107.16 -65.83 53.67
CA MET A 134 -107.34 -64.58 52.76
C MET A 134 -106.29 -64.22 51.58
N ARG A 135 -106.44 -63.11 50.74
CA ARG A 135 -105.65 -62.66 49.47
C ARG A 135 -105.49 -61.10 49.13
N ILE A 136 -104.75 -60.64 48.05
CA ILE A 136 -104.39 -59.21 47.58
C ILE A 136 -104.14 -59.01 45.99
N PRO A 137 -104.21 -57.80 45.32
CA PRO A 137 -103.98 -57.53 43.83
C PRO A 137 -102.86 -56.50 43.35
N VAL A 138 -102.49 -56.43 42.02
CA VAL A 138 -101.40 -55.59 41.36
C VAL A 138 -101.66 -55.21 39.85
N ASN A 139 -101.02 -54.14 39.30
CA ASN A 139 -100.99 -53.65 37.89
C ASN A 139 -99.57 -53.58 37.24
N PHE A 140 -99.49 -53.58 35.89
CA PHE A 140 -98.27 -53.27 35.08
C PHE A 140 -98.57 -52.34 33.89
N HIS A 141 -97.63 -51.45 33.53
CA HIS A 141 -97.72 -50.40 32.48
C HIS A 141 -96.58 -50.51 31.45
N ALA A 142 -96.92 -50.70 30.18
CA ALA A 142 -95.96 -51.04 29.12
C ALA A 142 -95.19 -49.85 28.50
N GLU A 143 -95.36 -48.60 28.96
CA GLU A 143 -94.59 -47.40 28.53
C GLU A 143 -94.29 -47.33 27.01
N GLY A 144 -95.33 -47.28 26.19
CA GLY A 144 -95.23 -47.24 24.72
C GLY A 144 -95.13 -48.61 24.04
N GLY A 145 -94.73 -49.66 24.76
CA GLY A 145 -94.87 -51.05 24.35
C GLY A 145 -96.29 -51.61 24.55
N LYS A 146 -96.46 -52.92 24.32
CA LYS A 146 -97.74 -53.65 24.43
C LYS A 146 -97.54 -55.09 24.91
N PHE A 147 -98.53 -55.62 25.62
CA PHE A 147 -98.67 -57.05 25.92
C PHE A 147 -99.40 -57.79 24.75
N SER A 148 -99.49 -59.12 24.79
CA SER A 148 -100.10 -59.96 23.74
C SER A 148 -101.59 -59.71 23.50
N ASP A 149 -102.31 -59.18 24.49
CA ASP A 149 -103.69 -58.73 24.36
C ASP A 149 -103.83 -57.41 23.58
N GLY A 150 -102.70 -56.75 23.29
CA GLY A 150 -102.60 -55.48 22.57
C GLY A 150 -102.71 -54.24 23.47
N ASN A 151 -102.92 -54.39 24.77
CA ASN A 151 -103.06 -53.29 25.72
C ASN A 151 -101.70 -52.78 26.23
N SER A 152 -101.73 -51.56 26.78
CA SER A 152 -100.60 -50.95 27.50
C SER A 152 -100.65 -51.17 29.02
N GLU A 153 -101.74 -51.73 29.54
CA GLU A 153 -101.96 -52.01 30.97
C GLU A 153 -102.47 -53.44 31.17
N ASN A 154 -101.99 -54.15 32.19
CA ASN A 154 -102.45 -55.50 32.55
C ASN A 154 -102.60 -55.66 34.09
N LEU A 155 -103.58 -56.44 34.54
CA LEU A 155 -104.05 -56.51 35.93
C LEU A 155 -104.25 -57.96 36.39
N THR A 156 -103.50 -58.38 37.41
CA THR A 156 -103.44 -59.79 37.86
C THR A 156 -103.77 -59.92 39.35
N VAL A 157 -104.55 -60.95 39.70
CA VAL A 157 -105.16 -61.10 41.04
C VAL A 157 -104.79 -62.43 41.70
N SER A 158 -103.81 -62.42 42.62
CA SER A 158 -103.77 -63.18 43.88
C SER A 158 -102.38 -63.13 44.55
N TYR A 159 -102.36 -63.18 45.89
CA TYR A 159 -101.14 -63.26 46.70
C TYR A 159 -101.33 -64.30 47.82
N GLN A 160 -100.31 -65.10 48.10
CA GLN A 160 -100.35 -66.13 49.15
C GLN A 160 -99.01 -66.19 49.92
N GLY A 161 -99.08 -66.04 51.24
CA GLY A 161 -98.03 -66.52 52.16
C GLY A 161 -96.63 -65.92 52.02
N GLY A 162 -96.46 -64.75 51.40
CA GLY A 162 -95.17 -64.09 51.25
C GLY A 162 -94.59 -64.11 49.83
N LYS A 163 -95.16 -64.86 48.90
CA LYS A 163 -94.70 -64.94 47.50
C LYS A 163 -95.81 -64.56 46.53
N VAL A 164 -95.41 -63.91 45.44
CA VAL A 164 -96.18 -63.97 44.19
C VAL A 164 -95.98 -65.39 43.67
N TYR A 165 -97.06 -66.17 43.59
CA TYR A 165 -97.04 -67.39 42.82
C TYR A 165 -97.20 -67.01 41.36
N GLN A 166 -96.41 -67.64 40.48
CA GLN A 166 -96.49 -67.46 39.05
C GLN A 166 -97.86 -67.97 38.58
N ALA A 167 -98.82 -67.07 38.46
CA ALA A 167 -100.03 -67.30 37.70
C ALA A 167 -99.63 -67.46 36.22
N ASP A 168 -100.39 -68.25 35.45
CA ASP A 168 -100.06 -68.65 34.08
C ASP A 168 -100.25 -67.53 33.03
N ILE A 169 -99.95 -66.28 33.41
CA ILE A 169 -100.16 -65.01 32.69
C ILE A 169 -99.10 -63.95 33.10
N TYR A 170 -97.83 -64.33 33.22
CA TYR A 170 -96.71 -63.38 33.17
C TYR A 170 -96.25 -63.20 31.72
N GLU A 171 -96.14 -61.96 31.27
CA GLU A 171 -95.67 -61.61 29.93
C GLU A 171 -94.80 -60.35 29.99
N GLU A 172 -93.70 -60.35 29.22
CA GLU A 172 -92.87 -59.16 29.00
C GLU A 172 -93.47 -58.32 27.85
N PRO A 173 -93.58 -56.99 28.01
CA PRO A 173 -94.12 -56.14 26.97
C PRO A 173 -93.16 -56.09 25.78
N THR A 174 -93.72 -55.98 24.58
CA THR A 174 -92.96 -55.79 23.34
C THR A 174 -93.03 -54.34 22.89
N HIS A 175 -91.92 -53.78 22.40
CA HIS A 175 -91.85 -52.45 21.79
C HIS A 175 -91.33 -52.57 20.35
N GLU A 176 -91.79 -51.70 19.46
CA GLU A 176 -91.50 -51.78 18.02
C GLU A 176 -90.02 -51.54 17.67
N LYS A 177 -89.30 -50.79 18.53
CA LYS A 177 -87.91 -50.38 18.27
C LYS A 177 -86.86 -50.91 19.26
N TYR A 178 -87.24 -51.23 20.50
CA TYR A 178 -86.30 -51.36 21.63
C TYR A 178 -86.56 -52.63 22.43
N ALA A 179 -85.50 -53.21 23.01
CA ALA A 179 -85.62 -54.37 23.88
C ALA A 179 -86.10 -53.97 25.28
N PHE A 180 -86.92 -54.81 25.91
CA PHE A 180 -87.33 -54.64 27.30
C PHE A 180 -86.14 -54.93 28.22
N SER A 181 -85.75 -53.95 29.05
CA SER A 181 -84.64 -54.08 30.01
C SER A 181 -85.15 -54.60 31.36
N HIS A 182 -86.10 -53.90 32.01
CA HIS A 182 -86.64 -54.29 33.31
C HIS A 182 -87.92 -53.53 33.71
N TRP A 183 -88.58 -53.99 34.77
CA TRP A 183 -89.67 -53.28 35.44
C TRP A 183 -89.14 -52.28 36.49
N VAL A 184 -89.65 -51.05 36.43
CA VAL A 184 -89.37 -49.98 37.40
C VAL A 184 -90.59 -49.74 38.27
N TYR A 185 -90.39 -49.66 39.59
CA TYR A 185 -91.42 -49.25 40.55
C TYR A 185 -91.15 -47.82 41.03
N LEU A 186 -92.19 -47.08 41.42
CA LEU A 186 -92.07 -45.72 41.95
C LEU A 186 -91.37 -45.72 43.32
N GLY A 187 -90.03 -45.73 43.28
CA GLY A 187 -89.12 -45.89 44.40
C GLY A 187 -87.78 -46.56 44.02
N GLY A 188 -87.67 -47.21 42.87
CA GLY A 188 -86.41 -47.79 42.37
C GLY A 188 -86.59 -49.01 41.46
N ARG A 189 -85.46 -49.63 41.10
CA ARG A 189 -85.40 -50.89 40.36
C ARG A 189 -86.06 -52.01 41.18
N TRP A 190 -86.85 -52.87 40.53
CA TRP A 190 -87.38 -54.07 41.17
C TRP A 190 -86.35 -55.20 41.09
N GLU A 191 -85.83 -55.61 42.25
CA GLU A 191 -84.93 -56.77 42.41
C GLU A 191 -85.53 -57.74 43.43
N ASP A 192 -85.39 -59.05 43.17
CA ASP A 192 -86.31 -60.12 43.60
C ASP A 192 -86.40 -60.41 45.12
N GLU A 193 -85.59 -59.76 45.96
CA GLU A 193 -85.41 -60.13 47.38
C GLU A 193 -85.91 -59.10 48.43
N GLN A 194 -86.43 -57.94 48.04
CA GLN A 194 -86.75 -56.83 48.98
C GLN A 194 -88.26 -56.69 49.35
N VAL A 195 -88.79 -57.61 50.17
CA VAL A 195 -90.15 -57.48 50.74
C VAL A 195 -90.13 -56.83 52.13
N HIS A 196 -90.44 -55.53 52.20
CA HIS A 196 -90.57 -54.80 53.47
C HIS A 196 -91.73 -55.33 54.36
N LYS A 197 -91.42 -55.69 55.61
CA LYS A 197 -92.38 -56.16 56.62
C LYS A 197 -93.17 -55.02 57.30
N THR A 198 -93.82 -54.15 56.53
CA THR A 198 -94.61 -53.02 57.06
C THR A 198 -96.01 -52.97 56.46
N ALA A 199 -97.01 -53.30 57.30
CA ALA A 199 -98.44 -52.99 57.16
C ALA A 199 -99.00 -52.91 55.73
N ILE A 200 -98.98 -54.03 54.99
CA ILE A 200 -99.58 -54.10 53.66
C ILE A 200 -101.10 -53.99 53.78
N ASN A 201 -101.67 -52.87 53.33
CA ASN A 201 -103.11 -52.73 53.14
C ASN A 201 -103.54 -53.58 51.93
N PRO A 202 -104.42 -54.60 52.11
CA PRO A 202 -104.84 -55.48 51.02
C PRO A 202 -105.64 -54.78 49.91
N ASN A 203 -106.11 -53.55 50.16
CA ASN A 203 -106.99 -52.81 49.25
C ASN A 203 -106.25 -51.76 48.38
N LYS A 204 -104.91 -51.71 48.37
CA LYS A 204 -104.15 -50.75 47.54
C LYS A 204 -103.32 -51.45 46.47
N VAL A 205 -103.66 -51.16 45.21
CA VAL A 205 -102.96 -51.55 43.98
C VAL A 205 -101.49 -51.03 43.96
N ARG A 206 -100.69 -51.56 43.05
CA ARG A 206 -99.30 -51.15 42.75
C ARG A 206 -99.10 -51.13 41.24
N ASP A 207 -98.32 -50.18 40.78
CA ASP A 207 -98.07 -49.90 39.37
C ASP A 207 -96.57 -50.00 39.08
N PHE A 208 -96.22 -50.73 38.02
CA PHE A 208 -94.85 -50.94 37.53
C PHE A 208 -94.76 -50.45 36.08
N TYR A 209 -93.63 -49.87 35.69
CA TYR A 209 -93.40 -49.25 34.38
C TYR A 209 -92.27 -49.96 33.62
N ALA A 210 -92.45 -50.16 32.32
CA ALA A 210 -91.43 -50.79 31.48
C ALA A 210 -90.25 -49.84 31.19
N ALA A 211 -89.02 -50.35 31.30
CA ALA A 211 -87.81 -49.67 30.83
C ALA A 211 -87.30 -50.32 29.54
N TRP A 212 -86.86 -49.49 28.61
CA TRP A 212 -86.39 -49.90 27.27
C TRP A 212 -84.88 -49.65 27.10
N GLU A 213 -84.21 -50.52 26.35
CA GLU A 213 -82.82 -50.31 25.92
C GLU A 213 -82.78 -49.33 24.74
N ILE A 214 -82.41 -48.06 25.00
CA ILE A 214 -82.35 -47.01 23.97
C ILE A 214 -80.89 -46.72 23.60
N PRO A 215 -80.46 -46.87 22.33
CA PRO A 215 -79.09 -46.58 21.93
C PRO A 215 -78.84 -45.08 21.63
N VAL A 216 -77.70 -44.57 22.08
CA VAL A 216 -77.13 -43.28 21.67
C VAL A 216 -75.83 -43.52 20.91
N HIS A 217 -75.81 -43.08 19.66
CA HIS A 217 -74.66 -43.14 18.76
C HIS A 217 -73.86 -41.84 18.81
N PHE A 218 -72.57 -41.91 18.46
CA PHE A 218 -71.66 -40.76 18.45
C PHE A 218 -70.96 -40.66 17.09
N GLU A 219 -71.21 -39.59 16.36
CA GLU A 219 -70.53 -39.24 15.11
C GLU A 219 -69.44 -38.21 15.43
N THR A 220 -68.18 -38.64 15.36
CA THR A 220 -67.02 -37.85 15.79
C THR A 220 -66.60 -36.80 14.75
N ASN A 221 -67.26 -36.75 13.57
CA ASN A 221 -66.97 -35.81 12.49
C ASN A 221 -65.46 -35.82 12.11
N GLY A 222 -64.88 -37.03 12.04
CA GLY A 222 -63.48 -37.26 11.73
C GLY A 222 -62.51 -37.12 12.92
N GLY A 223 -63.00 -37.29 14.15
CA GLY A 223 -62.17 -37.57 15.34
C GLY A 223 -62.06 -39.07 15.64
N SER A 224 -61.41 -39.41 16.76
CA SER A 224 -61.23 -40.79 17.26
C SER A 224 -62.54 -41.57 17.37
N ASP A 225 -62.55 -42.85 16.98
CA ASP A 225 -63.71 -43.76 17.08
C ASP A 225 -64.32 -43.79 18.50
N MET A 226 -65.64 -43.77 18.60
CA MET A 226 -66.40 -43.87 19.86
C MET A 226 -67.40 -45.04 19.82
N ALA A 227 -67.59 -45.69 20.96
CA ALA A 227 -68.65 -46.68 21.15
C ALA A 227 -69.99 -46.00 21.46
N SER A 228 -71.09 -46.66 21.10
CA SER A 228 -72.44 -46.21 21.46
C SER A 228 -72.77 -46.57 22.91
N ILE A 229 -73.59 -45.75 23.57
CA ILE A 229 -74.08 -45.98 24.95
C ILE A 229 -75.53 -46.47 24.88
N ILE A 230 -75.92 -47.39 25.76
CA ILE A 230 -77.32 -47.81 25.94
C ILE A 230 -77.86 -47.12 27.20
N VAL A 231 -79.07 -46.59 27.10
CA VAL A 231 -79.82 -46.02 28.23
C VAL A 231 -80.77 -47.07 28.78
N GLU A 232 -80.79 -47.23 30.10
CA GLU A 232 -81.65 -48.18 30.81
C GLU A 232 -82.33 -47.52 32.01
N GLY A 233 -83.64 -47.70 32.15
CA GLY A 233 -84.42 -47.20 33.29
C GLY A 233 -85.01 -45.79 33.11
N GLN A 234 -85.87 -45.38 34.05
CA GLN A 234 -86.68 -44.15 33.95
C GLN A 234 -85.91 -42.81 33.93
N ASN A 235 -84.61 -42.80 34.20
CA ASN A 235 -83.86 -41.54 34.31
C ASN A 235 -83.55 -40.90 32.96
N ASN A 236 -83.50 -41.65 31.85
CA ASN A 236 -83.23 -41.16 30.47
C ASN A 236 -81.90 -40.39 30.22
N TYR A 237 -81.14 -39.99 31.25
CA TYR A 237 -79.83 -39.33 31.09
C TYR A 237 -78.71 -40.34 30.83
N ILE A 238 -77.72 -39.95 30.04
CA ILE A 238 -76.48 -40.70 29.81
C ILE A 238 -75.27 -40.01 30.47
N PRO A 239 -74.28 -40.77 30.97
CA PRO A 239 -73.03 -40.17 31.42
C PRO A 239 -72.29 -39.51 30.25
N GLU A 240 -71.60 -38.41 30.53
CA GLU A 240 -70.74 -37.74 29.56
C GLU A 240 -69.58 -38.68 29.15
N PRO A 241 -69.36 -38.93 27.84
CA PRO A 241 -68.29 -39.80 27.37
C PRO A 241 -66.92 -39.12 27.51
N ILE A 242 -65.85 -39.91 27.36
CA ILE A 242 -64.50 -39.36 27.21
C ILE A 242 -64.46 -38.49 25.94
N GLU A 243 -63.86 -37.30 26.04
CA GLU A 243 -63.72 -36.40 24.89
C GLU A 243 -62.98 -37.10 23.73
N PRO A 244 -63.52 -37.04 22.49
CA PRO A 244 -62.81 -37.55 21.33
C PRO A 244 -61.62 -36.65 21.00
N THR A 245 -60.62 -37.18 20.30
CA THR A 245 -59.47 -36.40 19.81
C THR A 245 -59.48 -36.27 18.29
N LYS A 246 -58.92 -35.18 17.77
CA LYS A 246 -58.76 -34.92 16.34
C LYS A 246 -57.54 -34.03 16.10
N ASP A 247 -56.62 -34.47 15.27
CA ASP A 247 -55.37 -33.76 15.02
C ASP A 247 -55.64 -32.33 14.52
N GLY A 248 -55.00 -31.35 15.16
CA GLY A 248 -55.14 -29.92 14.84
C GLY A 248 -56.51 -29.29 15.13
N SER A 249 -57.35 -29.95 15.94
CA SER A 249 -58.70 -29.47 16.26
C SER A 249 -59.01 -29.58 17.75
N ILE A 250 -59.48 -28.47 18.33
CA ILE A 250 -59.98 -28.40 19.70
C ILE A 250 -61.44 -28.90 19.71
N PHE A 251 -61.77 -29.83 20.60
CA PHE A 251 -63.13 -30.31 20.81
C PHE A 251 -64.01 -29.19 21.42
N GLN A 252 -65.26 -29.06 20.97
CA GLN A 252 -66.19 -27.99 21.38
C GLN A 252 -67.52 -28.56 21.93
N GLY A 253 -67.54 -29.82 22.34
CA GLY A 253 -68.71 -30.49 22.87
C GLY A 253 -69.54 -31.25 21.82
N TRP A 254 -70.55 -31.95 22.33
CA TRP A 254 -71.52 -32.74 21.56
C TRP A 254 -72.75 -31.92 21.20
N TYR A 255 -73.34 -32.21 20.05
CA TYR A 255 -74.50 -31.53 19.48
C TYR A 255 -75.58 -32.54 19.08
N ALA A 256 -76.86 -32.18 19.24
CA ALA A 256 -78.01 -33.02 18.93
C ALA A 256 -78.31 -33.11 17.43
N ASP A 257 -77.82 -32.13 16.66
CA ASP A 257 -78.04 -31.96 15.22
C ASP A 257 -76.74 -32.09 14.42
N LYS A 258 -76.86 -32.48 13.15
CA LYS A 258 -75.72 -32.64 12.25
C LYS A 258 -75.13 -31.30 11.81
N GLU A 259 -75.95 -30.25 11.85
CA GLU A 259 -75.62 -28.87 11.53
C GLU A 259 -74.86 -28.16 12.66
N LEU A 260 -74.70 -28.81 13.82
CA LEU A 260 -73.93 -28.37 14.99
C LEU A 260 -74.45 -27.05 15.60
N THR A 261 -75.77 -26.91 15.70
CA THR A 261 -76.48 -25.73 16.20
C THR A 261 -77.11 -25.92 17.59
N GLU A 262 -77.58 -27.13 17.91
CA GLU A 262 -78.21 -27.51 19.19
C GLU A 262 -77.19 -28.27 20.05
N LYS A 263 -76.56 -27.58 21.01
CA LYS A 263 -75.58 -28.21 21.91
C LYS A 263 -76.28 -29.16 22.87
N TRP A 264 -75.75 -30.38 23.01
CA TRP A 264 -76.22 -31.36 23.98
C TRP A 264 -75.58 -31.12 25.36
N GLU A 265 -76.38 -31.24 26.41
CA GLU A 265 -76.00 -31.06 27.82
C GLU A 265 -76.37 -32.33 28.61
N PHE A 266 -75.38 -33.21 28.84
CA PHE A 266 -75.57 -34.56 29.43
C PHE A 266 -76.28 -34.61 30.79
N TYR A 267 -76.35 -33.49 31.51
CA TYR A 267 -77.01 -33.36 32.81
C TYR A 267 -78.40 -32.71 32.75
N LEU A 268 -78.90 -32.37 31.54
CA LEU A 268 -80.17 -31.68 31.31
C LEU A 268 -81.03 -32.35 30.23
N ASP A 269 -80.42 -32.97 29.21
CA ASP A 269 -81.12 -33.54 28.07
C ASP A 269 -81.46 -35.03 28.25
N GLU A 270 -82.73 -35.38 28.09
CA GLU A 270 -83.23 -36.75 28.23
C GLU A 270 -83.24 -37.51 26.89
N VAL A 271 -82.68 -38.72 26.89
CA VAL A 271 -82.77 -39.67 25.79
C VAL A 271 -84.08 -40.46 25.88
N ARG A 272 -85.10 -40.04 25.11
CA ARG A 272 -86.40 -40.71 25.03
C ARG A 272 -86.60 -41.56 23.77
N GLU A 273 -85.66 -41.48 22.84
CA GLU A 273 -85.58 -42.28 21.62
C GLU A 273 -84.13 -42.32 21.12
N GLU A 274 -83.85 -43.23 20.19
CA GLU A 274 -82.56 -43.40 19.51
C GLU A 274 -82.06 -42.08 18.90
N ARG A 275 -80.81 -41.71 19.19
CA ARG A 275 -80.23 -40.43 18.77
C ARG A 275 -78.75 -40.60 18.38
N THR A 276 -78.30 -39.81 17.43
CA THR A 276 -76.86 -39.61 17.16
C THR A 276 -76.45 -38.24 17.69
N LEU A 277 -75.37 -38.18 18.46
CA LEU A 277 -74.73 -36.94 18.88
C LEU A 277 -73.50 -36.67 18.00
N TYR A 278 -73.31 -35.41 17.62
CA TYR A 278 -72.30 -34.98 16.66
C TYR A 278 -71.21 -34.14 17.33
N ALA A 279 -69.94 -34.49 17.12
CA ALA A 279 -68.81 -33.76 17.69
C ALA A 279 -68.56 -32.45 16.94
N LYS A 280 -68.43 -31.33 17.67
CA LYS A 280 -68.03 -30.04 17.11
C LYS A 280 -66.54 -29.79 17.35
N TRP A 281 -65.91 -29.20 16.34
CA TRP A 281 -64.48 -28.95 16.30
C TRP A 281 -64.20 -27.48 15.99
N LYS A 282 -63.12 -26.94 16.57
CA LYS A 282 -62.54 -25.65 16.22
C LYS A 282 -61.09 -25.86 15.83
N SER A 283 -60.69 -25.41 14.63
CA SER A 283 -59.30 -25.45 14.19
C SER A 283 -58.38 -24.73 15.17
N GLU A 284 -57.21 -25.31 15.43
CA GLU A 284 -56.13 -24.59 16.11
C GLU A 284 -55.41 -23.67 15.11
N THR A 285 -55.10 -22.44 15.54
CA THR A 285 -54.57 -21.38 14.66
C THR A 285 -53.42 -20.66 15.34
N PHE A 286 -52.33 -20.46 14.62
CA PHE A 286 -51.12 -19.78 15.09
C PHE A 286 -50.91 -18.45 14.37
N GLU A 287 -50.20 -17.54 15.03
CA GLU A 287 -49.83 -16.23 14.50
C GLU A 287 -48.42 -16.27 13.89
N VAL A 288 -48.29 -15.74 12.67
CA VAL A 288 -47.02 -15.62 11.96
C VAL A 288 -46.70 -14.14 11.80
N LYS A 289 -45.66 -13.68 12.49
CA LYS A 289 -45.17 -12.30 12.46
C LYS A 289 -43.96 -12.17 11.53
N PHE A 290 -43.79 -10.98 10.95
CA PHE A 290 -42.73 -10.67 10.00
C PHE A 290 -41.85 -9.55 10.56
N GLU A 291 -40.66 -9.91 11.07
CA GLU A 291 -39.65 -8.95 11.50
C GLU A 291 -38.85 -8.47 10.28
N THR A 292 -38.93 -7.19 9.98
CA THR A 292 -38.41 -6.59 8.74
C THR A 292 -37.01 -5.99 8.91
N ASP A 293 -36.46 -5.93 10.13
CA ASP A 293 -35.17 -5.30 10.44
C ASP A 293 -35.08 -3.87 9.85
N GLY A 294 -36.13 -3.07 10.06
CA GLY A 294 -36.20 -1.69 9.55
C GLY A 294 -36.45 -1.57 8.03
N GLY A 295 -36.91 -2.64 7.37
CA GLY A 295 -37.57 -2.54 6.08
C GLY A 295 -39.03 -2.04 6.18
N SER A 296 -39.71 -1.93 5.04
CA SER A 296 -41.15 -1.61 4.98
C SER A 296 -41.98 -2.63 5.78
N PRO A 297 -42.96 -2.21 6.60
CA PRO A 297 -43.74 -3.10 7.45
C PRO A 297 -44.53 -4.14 6.65
N VAL A 298 -44.77 -5.29 7.29
CA VAL A 298 -45.50 -6.44 6.72
C VAL A 298 -46.51 -6.93 7.77
N GLU A 299 -47.77 -7.07 7.35
CA GLU A 299 -48.85 -7.50 8.25
C GLU A 299 -48.72 -8.97 8.67
N ALA A 300 -49.08 -9.27 9.91
CA ALA A 300 -49.08 -10.63 10.45
C ALA A 300 -50.21 -11.48 9.84
N GLN A 301 -50.00 -12.80 9.80
CA GLN A 301 -51.00 -13.76 9.31
C GLN A 301 -51.45 -14.69 10.44
N THR A 302 -52.74 -15.00 10.50
CA THR A 302 -53.31 -16.04 11.39
C THR A 302 -53.69 -17.25 10.55
N ILE A 303 -53.10 -18.41 10.86
CA ILE A 303 -53.04 -19.56 9.94
C ILE A 303 -53.40 -20.85 10.69
N GLU A 304 -54.17 -21.74 10.08
CA GLU A 304 -54.54 -23.04 10.66
C GLU A 304 -53.32 -23.96 10.78
N VAL A 305 -53.24 -24.71 11.88
CA VAL A 305 -52.15 -25.65 12.16
C VAL A 305 -51.94 -26.66 11.03
N GLY A 306 -50.67 -26.90 10.67
CA GLY A 306 -50.27 -27.79 9.60
C GLY A 306 -50.46 -27.23 8.19
N THR A 307 -51.00 -26.01 8.03
CA THR A 307 -51.18 -25.36 6.72
C THR A 307 -50.05 -24.39 6.38
N LYS A 308 -50.03 -23.87 5.14
CA LYS A 308 -48.99 -22.98 4.61
C LYS A 308 -49.44 -21.53 4.69
N ILE A 309 -48.50 -20.62 4.97
CA ILE A 309 -48.73 -19.18 4.94
C ILE A 309 -48.72 -18.67 3.49
N THR A 310 -49.38 -17.53 3.24
CA THR A 310 -49.26 -16.84 1.95
C THR A 310 -47.95 -16.05 1.91
N ASP A 311 -47.26 -16.01 0.77
CA ASP A 311 -46.09 -15.12 0.59
C ASP A 311 -46.55 -13.66 0.75
N PRO A 312 -46.05 -12.91 1.75
CA PRO A 312 -46.39 -11.49 1.94
C PRO A 312 -45.80 -10.58 0.86
N GLY A 313 -44.94 -11.13 -0.01
CA GLY A 313 -44.13 -10.37 -0.94
C GLY A 313 -42.79 -9.95 -0.34
N LYS A 314 -42.09 -9.08 -1.09
CA LYS A 314 -40.77 -8.57 -0.73
C LYS A 314 -40.89 -7.19 -0.08
N PRO A 315 -40.48 -7.01 1.19
CA PRO A 315 -40.35 -5.67 1.76
C PRO A 315 -39.19 -4.90 1.08
N THR A 316 -39.17 -3.57 1.23
CA THR A 316 -38.10 -2.70 0.74
C THR A 316 -37.30 -2.08 1.89
N LYS A 317 -35.99 -1.89 1.69
CA LYS A 317 -35.09 -1.22 2.65
C LYS A 317 -34.02 -0.47 1.87
N ASP A 318 -33.90 0.83 2.10
CA ASP A 318 -33.06 1.71 1.25
C ASP A 318 -31.58 1.31 1.30
N GLY A 319 -31.00 1.05 0.13
CA GLY A 319 -29.62 0.55 -0.01
C GLY A 319 -29.44 -0.96 0.18
N TYR A 320 -30.52 -1.75 0.29
CA TYR A 320 -30.45 -3.20 0.49
C TYR A 320 -31.33 -3.99 -0.50
N GLU A 321 -30.81 -5.14 -0.92
CA GLU A 321 -31.50 -6.21 -1.64
C GLU A 321 -32.10 -7.20 -0.63
N PHE A 322 -33.36 -7.59 -0.84
CA PHE A 322 -34.06 -8.59 -0.03
C PHE A 322 -33.73 -10.02 -0.50
N GLU A 323 -33.06 -10.81 0.33
CA GLU A 323 -32.67 -12.19 0.00
C GLU A 323 -33.68 -13.25 0.43
N GLY A 324 -34.58 -12.95 1.38
CA GLY A 324 -35.66 -13.86 1.77
C GLY A 324 -36.09 -13.75 3.24
N TRP A 325 -37.10 -14.55 3.58
CA TRP A 325 -37.61 -14.75 4.95
C TRP A 325 -36.92 -15.95 5.60
N TYR A 326 -36.57 -15.85 6.88
CA TYR A 326 -35.83 -16.87 7.63
C TYR A 326 -36.53 -17.19 8.96
N ARG A 327 -36.51 -18.46 9.37
CA ARG A 327 -37.07 -18.96 10.65
C ARG A 327 -36.28 -18.50 11.88
N ASP A 328 -35.05 -18.01 11.69
CA ASP A 328 -34.16 -17.59 12.76
C ASP A 328 -33.46 -16.25 12.44
N ASN A 329 -33.26 -15.44 13.48
CA ASN A 329 -32.54 -14.16 13.42
C ASN A 329 -31.01 -14.32 13.17
N GLY A 330 -30.52 -15.56 13.06
CA GLY A 330 -29.18 -15.87 12.59
C GLY A 330 -29.11 -16.10 11.08
N TYR A 331 -30.24 -16.04 10.37
CA TYR A 331 -30.40 -16.29 8.93
C TYR A 331 -29.85 -17.65 8.46
N GLN A 332 -29.92 -18.68 9.31
CA GLN A 332 -29.43 -20.02 8.98
C GLN A 332 -30.46 -20.85 8.20
N THR A 333 -31.76 -20.67 8.50
CA THR A 333 -32.85 -21.51 8.02
C THR A 333 -33.85 -20.67 7.24
N GLN A 334 -33.78 -20.71 5.92
CA GLN A 334 -34.71 -19.97 5.05
C GLN A 334 -36.10 -20.62 5.09
N TRP A 335 -37.16 -19.81 5.07
CA TRP A 335 -38.54 -20.27 4.95
C TRP A 335 -38.92 -20.46 3.47
N ASP A 336 -39.50 -21.61 3.13
CA ASP A 336 -40.04 -21.88 1.79
C ASP A 336 -41.58 -21.96 1.80
N PHE A 337 -42.23 -20.89 1.33
CA PHE A 337 -43.67 -20.79 1.16
C PHE A 337 -44.30 -21.93 0.31
N ASN A 338 -43.50 -22.65 -0.48
CA ASN A 338 -43.97 -23.78 -1.29
C ASN A 338 -44.01 -25.10 -0.52
N SER A 339 -43.34 -25.23 0.64
CA SER A 339 -43.24 -26.49 1.39
C SER A 339 -43.43 -26.37 2.91
N ASP A 340 -42.97 -25.28 3.54
CA ASP A 340 -43.08 -25.05 4.98
C ASP A 340 -44.53 -24.83 5.45
N THR A 341 -44.84 -25.37 6.63
CA THR A 341 -46.12 -25.23 7.31
C THR A 341 -45.95 -24.70 8.74
N VAL A 342 -47.02 -24.12 9.29
CA VAL A 342 -47.05 -23.54 10.65
C VAL A 342 -47.56 -24.58 11.65
N VAL A 343 -46.82 -24.80 12.75
CA VAL A 343 -47.21 -25.72 13.84
C VAL A 343 -47.10 -25.10 15.23
N GLU A 344 -46.67 -23.85 15.31
CA GLU A 344 -46.58 -23.02 16.51
C GLU A 344 -46.48 -21.53 16.09
N ASP A 345 -46.68 -20.60 17.02
CA ASP A 345 -46.50 -19.15 16.74
C ASP A 345 -45.08 -18.88 16.21
N THR A 346 -45.01 -18.29 15.02
CA THR A 346 -43.77 -18.21 14.24
C THR A 346 -43.37 -16.74 13.99
N VAL A 347 -42.08 -16.43 14.09
CA VAL A 347 -41.52 -15.14 13.65
C VAL A 347 -40.56 -15.38 12.49
N LEU A 348 -40.82 -14.72 11.36
CA LEU A 348 -39.96 -14.77 10.18
C LEU A 348 -39.18 -13.47 10.04
N TYR A 349 -37.86 -13.60 9.86
CA TYR A 349 -36.90 -12.50 9.84
C TYR A 349 -36.48 -12.19 8.40
N ALA A 350 -36.56 -10.92 8.00
CA ALA A 350 -36.12 -10.47 6.68
C ALA A 350 -34.59 -10.41 6.61
N LYS A 351 -34.00 -11.15 5.66
CA LYS A 351 -32.56 -11.09 5.39
C LYS A 351 -32.25 -10.05 4.32
N TRP A 352 -31.31 -9.17 4.64
CA TRP A 352 -30.88 -8.08 3.79
C TRP A 352 -29.42 -8.22 3.36
N LYS A 353 -29.14 -7.88 2.11
CA LYS A 353 -27.79 -7.77 1.54
C LYS A 353 -27.61 -6.33 1.06
N ARG A 354 -26.56 -5.63 1.51
CA ARG A 354 -26.31 -4.24 1.06
C ARG A 354 -26.04 -4.24 -0.45
N ILE A 355 -26.61 -3.26 -1.14
CA ILE A 355 -26.34 -3.00 -2.56
C ILE A 355 -25.03 -2.23 -2.64
N ASP A 356 -24.03 -2.81 -3.32
CA ASP A 356 -22.77 -2.14 -3.58
C ASP A 356 -22.96 -1.11 -4.71
N VAL A 357 -23.04 0.16 -4.34
CA VAL A 357 -23.05 1.30 -5.27
C VAL A 357 -21.62 1.58 -5.72
N TYR A 358 -21.42 1.78 -7.03
CA TYR A 358 -20.13 2.10 -7.62
C TYR A 358 -20.19 3.42 -8.38
N TYR A 359 -19.12 4.22 -8.27
CA TYR A 359 -18.92 5.47 -9.00
C TYR A 359 -17.71 5.39 -9.92
N THR A 360 -17.75 6.16 -11.01
CA THR A 360 -16.70 6.24 -12.01
C THR A 360 -15.75 7.40 -11.69
N VAL A 361 -14.49 7.09 -11.44
CA VAL A 361 -13.41 8.07 -11.39
C VAL A 361 -12.67 8.08 -12.73
N THR A 362 -12.67 9.22 -13.39
CA THR A 362 -12.08 9.47 -14.71
C THR A 362 -10.80 10.27 -14.56
N PHE A 363 -9.72 9.83 -15.20
CA PHE A 363 -8.39 10.42 -15.15
C PHE A 363 -8.01 10.99 -16.52
N ASP A 364 -8.08 12.32 -16.66
CA ASP A 364 -7.77 13.07 -17.88
C ASP A 364 -6.36 13.65 -17.81
N THR A 365 -5.47 13.18 -18.69
CA THR A 365 -4.07 13.62 -18.75
C THR A 365 -3.90 15.04 -19.33
N GLN A 366 -4.97 15.62 -19.91
CA GLN A 366 -4.96 16.86 -20.68
C GLN A 366 -3.95 16.86 -21.84
N LEU A 367 -3.69 15.68 -22.43
CA LEU A 367 -2.79 15.47 -23.58
C LEU A 367 -3.54 15.32 -24.93
N ASN A 368 -4.87 15.46 -24.94
CA ASN A 368 -5.79 15.08 -26.03
C ASN A 368 -5.85 13.57 -26.31
N GLU A 369 -5.51 12.75 -25.31
CA GLU A 369 -5.68 11.29 -25.31
C GLU A 369 -7.02 10.91 -24.62
N PRO A 370 -7.60 9.73 -24.92
CA PRO A 370 -8.79 9.26 -24.20
C PRO A 370 -8.49 9.09 -22.69
N PRO A 371 -9.31 9.67 -21.80
CA PRO A 371 -9.10 9.54 -20.36
C PRO A 371 -9.32 8.09 -19.90
N THR A 372 -8.60 7.67 -18.87
CA THR A 372 -8.77 6.33 -18.26
C THR A 372 -9.79 6.37 -17.13
N THR A 373 -10.40 5.24 -16.78
CA THR A 373 -11.42 5.18 -15.72
C THR A 373 -11.14 4.05 -14.71
N LYS A 374 -11.50 4.29 -13.45
CA LYS A 374 -11.67 3.24 -12.41
C LYS A 374 -13.11 3.27 -11.91
N SER A 375 -13.68 2.08 -11.70
CA SER A 375 -14.91 1.91 -10.90
C SER A 375 -14.52 1.77 -9.43
N VAL A 376 -15.17 2.50 -8.55
CA VAL A 376 -14.83 2.62 -7.11
C VAL A 376 -16.09 2.44 -6.27
N LEU A 377 -16.01 1.66 -5.20
CA LEU A 377 -17.13 1.45 -4.28
C LEU A 377 -17.48 2.76 -3.56
N GLU A 378 -18.77 3.03 -3.39
CA GLU A 378 -19.26 4.16 -2.61
C GLU A 378 -18.61 4.21 -1.21
N ASN A 379 -18.28 5.43 -0.77
CA ASN A 379 -17.67 5.72 0.52
C ASN A 379 -16.27 5.08 0.73
N THR A 380 -15.57 4.67 -0.34
CA THR A 380 -14.14 4.31 -0.30
C THR A 380 -13.28 5.29 -1.10
N PRO A 381 -11.99 5.46 -0.75
CA PRO A 381 -11.06 6.26 -1.55
C PRO A 381 -10.68 5.55 -2.86
N VAL A 382 -10.38 6.33 -3.90
CA VAL A 382 -9.85 5.80 -5.16
C VAL A 382 -8.34 5.56 -5.06
N GLU A 383 -7.89 4.36 -5.44
CA GLU A 383 -6.46 4.06 -5.53
C GLU A 383 -5.79 4.99 -6.58
N LYS A 384 -4.77 5.74 -6.15
CA LYS A 384 -3.98 6.62 -7.01
C LYS A 384 -3.45 5.88 -8.26
N PRO A 385 -3.60 6.42 -9.47
CA PRO A 385 -2.96 5.84 -10.66
C PRO A 385 -1.43 6.06 -10.63
N ILE A 386 -0.72 5.38 -11.54
CA ILE A 386 0.67 5.73 -11.85
C ILE A 386 0.68 7.17 -12.36
N ASP A 387 1.63 7.99 -11.87
CA ASP A 387 1.74 9.39 -12.30
C ASP A 387 2.13 9.45 -13.79
N PRO A 388 1.38 10.19 -14.62
CA PRO A 388 1.63 10.26 -16.05
C PRO A 388 2.91 11.06 -16.34
N THR A 389 3.54 10.77 -17.48
CA THR A 389 4.75 11.47 -17.95
C THR A 389 4.48 12.30 -19.19
N ARG A 390 5.21 13.41 -19.36
CA ARG A 390 5.11 14.31 -20.50
C ARG A 390 6.49 14.96 -20.76
N PRO A 391 7.17 14.68 -21.88
CA PRO A 391 8.49 15.24 -22.16
C PRO A 391 8.48 16.79 -22.13
N GLY A 392 9.42 17.40 -21.40
CA GLY A 392 9.49 18.86 -21.20
C GLY A 392 8.70 19.40 -20.00
N TYR A 393 8.01 18.54 -19.23
CA TYR A 393 7.08 18.95 -18.19
C TYR A 393 7.16 18.07 -16.94
N LYS A 394 7.07 18.71 -15.79
CA LYS A 394 6.85 18.09 -14.49
C LYS A 394 5.36 17.87 -14.27
N PHE A 395 4.99 16.68 -13.80
CA PHE A 395 3.67 16.41 -13.26
C PHE A 395 3.52 17.01 -11.86
N ASP A 396 2.50 17.86 -11.66
CA ASP A 396 2.24 18.54 -10.38
C ASP A 396 1.13 17.88 -9.54
N GLY A 397 0.45 16.87 -10.08
CA GLY A 397 -0.65 16.17 -9.41
C GLY A 397 -1.96 16.14 -10.22
N TRP A 398 -2.95 15.49 -9.61
CA TRP A 398 -4.32 15.40 -10.10
C TRP A 398 -5.19 16.47 -9.44
N TYR A 399 -6.08 17.12 -10.21
CA TYR A 399 -6.87 18.27 -9.78
C TYR A 399 -8.34 18.10 -10.14
N THR A 400 -9.28 18.64 -9.36
CA THR A 400 -10.72 18.55 -9.67
C THR A 400 -11.21 19.60 -10.67
N ASP A 401 -10.30 20.40 -11.24
CA ASP A 401 -10.60 21.41 -12.26
C ASP A 401 -9.49 21.51 -13.32
N THR A 402 -9.87 21.74 -14.57
CA THR A 402 -8.96 21.88 -15.73
C THR A 402 -7.96 23.04 -15.60
N LYS A 403 -8.22 24.00 -14.72
CA LYS A 403 -7.33 25.14 -14.45
C LYS A 403 -6.31 24.84 -13.34
N GLY A 404 -6.30 23.63 -12.79
CA GLY A 404 -5.29 23.15 -11.85
C GLY A 404 -5.25 23.94 -10.55
N LYS A 405 -6.41 24.35 -10.00
CA LYS A 405 -6.50 25.08 -8.73
C LYS A 405 -6.67 24.18 -7.52
N ASN A 406 -7.61 23.23 -7.58
CA ASN A 406 -8.01 22.39 -6.45
C ASN A 406 -7.31 21.02 -6.56
N LEU A 407 -6.22 20.84 -5.81
CA LEU A 407 -5.47 19.57 -5.79
C LEU A 407 -6.34 18.46 -5.18
N TRP A 408 -6.41 17.31 -5.82
CA TRP A 408 -7.12 16.15 -5.31
C TRP A 408 -6.31 15.42 -4.24
N ASN A 409 -6.96 15.09 -3.13
CA ASN A 409 -6.43 14.23 -2.10
C ASN A 409 -6.97 12.80 -2.28
N PHE A 410 -6.09 11.82 -2.48
CA PHE A 410 -6.48 10.43 -2.71
C PHE A 410 -7.04 9.71 -1.49
N GLU A 411 -6.88 10.26 -0.28
CA GLU A 411 -7.58 9.79 0.93
C GLU A 411 -9.07 10.20 0.98
N THR A 412 -9.55 10.99 -0.01
CA THR A 412 -10.95 11.42 -0.09
C THR A 412 -11.82 10.29 -0.63
N VAL A 413 -12.89 9.95 0.09
CA VAL A 413 -13.88 8.95 -0.34
C VAL A 413 -14.68 9.43 -1.56
N ILE A 414 -15.09 8.48 -2.41
CA ILE A 414 -15.92 8.74 -3.59
C ILE A 414 -17.41 8.57 -3.24
N THR A 415 -18.21 9.60 -3.50
CA THR A 415 -19.66 9.65 -3.23
C THR A 415 -20.49 10.08 -4.46
N GLU A 416 -19.83 10.29 -5.59
CA GLU A 416 -20.42 10.64 -6.89
C GLU A 416 -19.32 10.48 -7.96
N ASP A 417 -19.68 10.43 -9.24
CA ASP A 417 -18.72 10.39 -10.35
C ASP A 417 -17.75 11.59 -10.29
N LYS A 418 -16.48 11.36 -10.64
CA LYS A 418 -15.40 12.35 -10.52
C LYS A 418 -14.49 12.34 -11.75
N THR A 419 -14.24 13.52 -12.32
CA THR A 419 -13.13 13.70 -13.28
C THR A 419 -11.98 14.42 -12.61
N LEU A 420 -10.78 13.86 -12.74
CA LEU A 420 -9.53 14.36 -12.21
C LEU A 420 -8.60 14.69 -13.38
N TYR A 421 -8.08 15.91 -13.38
CA TYR A 421 -7.27 16.48 -14.45
C TYR A 421 -5.80 16.54 -14.05
N ALA A 422 -4.91 16.05 -14.90
CA ALA A 422 -3.47 16.18 -14.71
C ALA A 422 -3.02 17.64 -14.86
N LYS A 423 -2.16 18.10 -13.96
CA LYS A 423 -1.50 19.41 -14.06
C LYS A 423 -0.02 19.26 -14.41
N TRP A 424 0.44 20.16 -15.27
CA TRP A 424 1.79 20.15 -15.83
C TRP A 424 2.47 21.51 -15.65
N SER A 425 3.64 21.53 -15.02
CA SER A 425 4.56 22.68 -15.05
C SER A 425 5.64 22.45 -16.10
N VAL A 426 5.93 23.45 -16.93
CA VAL A 426 7.06 23.41 -17.87
C VAL A 426 8.37 23.30 -17.08
N ILE A 427 9.25 22.38 -17.45
CA ILE A 427 10.60 22.32 -16.89
C ILE A 427 11.45 23.37 -17.61
N THR A 428 12.15 24.20 -16.82
CA THR A 428 13.01 25.28 -17.34
C THR A 428 14.37 25.26 -16.68
N HIS A 429 15.42 25.31 -17.49
CA HIS A 429 16.80 25.41 -17.05
C HIS A 429 17.28 26.85 -17.17
N THR A 430 18.30 27.21 -16.39
CA THR A 430 18.93 28.53 -16.46
C THR A 430 20.28 28.40 -17.18
N ILE A 431 20.49 29.23 -18.20
CA ILE A 431 21.76 29.34 -18.92
C ILE A 431 22.43 30.63 -18.47
N GLU A 432 23.60 30.51 -17.88
CA GLU A 432 24.44 31.64 -17.48
C GLU A 432 25.56 31.87 -18.50
N PHE A 433 26.06 33.10 -18.59
CA PHE A 433 27.03 33.52 -19.60
C PHE A 433 28.23 34.18 -18.90
N GLU A 434 29.26 33.40 -18.63
CA GLU A 434 30.53 33.92 -18.13
C GLU A 434 31.30 34.53 -19.31
N THR A 435 31.49 35.84 -19.26
CA THR A 435 32.08 36.61 -20.36
C THR A 435 33.60 36.67 -20.31
N ASN A 436 34.24 36.10 -19.29
CA ASN A 436 35.70 36.06 -19.12
C ASN A 436 36.36 37.46 -19.28
N GLY A 437 35.74 38.46 -18.65
CA GLY A 437 36.16 39.85 -18.68
C GLY A 437 35.61 40.67 -19.87
N GLY A 438 34.57 40.21 -20.55
CA GLY A 438 33.82 40.99 -21.54
C GLY A 438 32.60 41.73 -20.95
N SER A 439 31.77 42.27 -21.84
CA SER A 439 30.54 42.99 -21.45
C SER A 439 29.44 42.03 -20.95
N ASN A 440 29.06 42.16 -19.67
CA ASN A 440 28.05 41.35 -18.99
C ASN A 440 26.79 41.01 -19.82
N ILE A 441 26.46 39.72 -19.90
CA ILE A 441 25.24 39.20 -20.51
C ILE A 441 24.34 38.61 -19.41
N LYS A 442 23.03 38.83 -19.51
CA LYS A 442 22.06 38.30 -18.52
C LYS A 442 21.79 36.82 -18.79
N SER A 443 21.70 36.03 -17.71
CA SER A 443 21.24 34.65 -17.79
C SER A 443 19.81 34.56 -18.31
N VAL A 444 19.49 33.46 -19.00
CA VAL A 444 18.20 33.22 -19.65
C VAL A 444 17.59 31.91 -19.17
N LYS A 445 16.26 31.84 -19.12
CA LYS A 445 15.54 30.59 -18.86
C LYS A 445 15.06 29.97 -20.15
N VAL A 446 15.32 28.68 -20.30
CA VAL A 446 15.04 27.90 -21.51
C VAL A 446 14.22 26.68 -21.12
N ASN A 447 13.17 26.38 -21.88
CA ASN A 447 12.36 25.18 -21.65
C ASN A 447 13.17 23.93 -21.99
N GLU A 448 13.01 22.87 -21.20
CA GLU A 448 13.64 21.56 -21.43
C GLU A 448 13.45 21.08 -22.89
N GLY A 449 14.54 20.57 -23.49
CA GLY A 449 14.54 20.07 -24.86
C GLY A 449 14.45 21.15 -25.93
N LYS A 450 14.68 22.43 -25.60
CA LYS A 450 14.79 23.54 -26.56
C LYS A 450 16.21 24.12 -26.59
N PRO A 451 16.68 24.60 -27.76
CA PRO A 451 17.92 25.35 -27.83
C PRO A 451 17.80 26.69 -27.10
N VAL A 452 18.91 27.12 -26.50
CA VAL A 452 19.07 28.49 -26.05
C VAL A 452 19.31 29.40 -27.26
N LYS A 453 18.67 30.57 -27.33
CA LYS A 453 19.00 31.53 -28.37
C LYS A 453 20.35 32.16 -28.06
N GLU A 454 21.25 32.18 -29.04
CA GLU A 454 22.52 32.88 -28.98
C GLU A 454 22.34 34.36 -28.54
N PRO A 455 23.11 34.83 -27.54
CA PRO A 455 23.09 36.22 -27.12
C PRO A 455 23.74 37.11 -28.19
N LYS A 456 23.66 38.44 -28.02
CA LYS A 456 24.56 39.32 -28.75
C LYS A 456 25.99 39.03 -28.28
N GLU A 457 26.94 38.96 -29.21
CA GLU A 457 28.38 38.90 -28.92
C GLU A 457 28.78 39.91 -27.82
N PRO A 458 29.50 39.48 -26.78
CA PRO A 458 30.08 40.39 -25.81
C PRO A 458 31.24 41.18 -26.44
N VAL A 459 31.59 42.32 -25.85
CA VAL A 459 32.75 43.13 -26.24
C VAL A 459 33.80 43.12 -25.13
N LYS A 460 35.08 43.06 -25.49
CA LYS A 460 36.22 43.13 -24.58
C LYS A 460 37.36 43.89 -25.26
N ASP A 461 37.80 44.98 -24.67
CA ASP A 461 38.79 45.87 -25.29
C ASP A 461 40.13 45.15 -25.50
N GLY A 462 40.73 45.29 -26.69
CA GLY A 462 41.95 44.59 -27.10
C GLY A 462 41.77 43.14 -27.56
N TYR A 463 40.54 42.60 -27.55
CA TYR A 463 40.25 41.21 -27.93
C TYR A 463 39.12 41.08 -28.96
N LYS A 464 39.24 40.07 -29.82
CA LYS A 464 38.20 39.58 -30.72
C LYS A 464 37.46 38.42 -30.04
N PHE A 465 36.13 38.41 -30.14
CA PHE A 465 35.31 37.30 -29.65
C PHE A 465 35.50 36.08 -30.57
N ASP A 466 35.76 34.91 -29.98
CA ASP A 466 36.08 33.66 -30.69
C ASP A 466 34.99 32.58 -30.53
N GLY A 467 34.02 32.80 -29.63
CA GLY A 467 32.84 31.95 -29.47
C GLY A 467 32.48 31.62 -28.03
N TRP A 468 31.39 30.86 -27.88
CA TRP A 468 30.92 30.32 -26.61
C TRP A 468 31.38 28.86 -26.45
N TYR A 469 31.75 28.50 -25.22
CA TYR A 469 32.25 27.19 -24.82
C TYR A 469 31.46 26.66 -23.63
N GLN A 470 31.33 25.33 -23.50
CA GLN A 470 30.57 24.71 -22.40
C GLN A 470 31.42 24.34 -21.18
N ASP A 471 32.74 24.53 -21.29
CA ASP A 471 33.74 24.29 -20.27
C ASP A 471 34.57 25.55 -19.99
N ASP A 472 35.02 25.71 -18.74
CA ASP A 472 35.85 26.81 -18.27
C ASP A 472 37.28 26.79 -18.84
N LEU A 473 37.74 25.61 -19.27
CA LEU A 473 39.01 25.42 -19.99
C LEU A 473 38.95 25.84 -21.49
N LEU A 474 37.76 26.23 -21.99
CA LEU A 474 37.55 26.70 -23.37
C LEU A 474 37.98 25.69 -24.45
N THR A 475 37.73 24.41 -24.21
CA THR A 475 38.12 23.30 -25.10
C THR A 475 36.98 22.76 -25.97
N ILE A 476 35.73 22.86 -25.53
CA ILE A 476 34.54 22.34 -26.23
C ILE A 476 33.57 23.49 -26.57
N SER A 477 33.56 23.91 -27.84
CA SER A 477 32.65 24.96 -28.33
C SER A 477 31.18 24.55 -28.19
N TRP A 478 30.32 25.51 -27.87
CA TRP A 478 28.88 25.30 -27.73
C TRP A 478 28.15 25.45 -29.06
N ASP A 479 27.16 24.58 -29.30
CA ASP A 479 26.27 24.62 -30.46
C ASP A 479 24.90 25.18 -30.04
N PHE A 480 24.56 26.38 -30.51
CA PHE A 480 23.26 27.03 -30.22
C PHE A 480 22.05 26.34 -30.87
N SER A 481 22.23 25.28 -31.67
CA SER A 481 21.14 24.40 -32.10
C SER A 481 20.89 23.22 -31.14
N ALA A 482 21.81 22.93 -30.21
CA ALA A 482 21.70 21.82 -29.27
C ALA A 482 20.59 22.03 -28.22
N PRO A 483 19.83 20.98 -27.85
CA PRO A 483 18.78 21.07 -26.86
C PRO A 483 19.34 21.21 -25.44
N ILE A 484 18.79 22.15 -24.66
CA ILE A 484 19.09 22.28 -23.23
C ILE A 484 18.34 21.20 -22.43
N THR A 485 19.07 20.36 -21.70
CA THR A 485 18.53 19.37 -20.75
C THR A 485 18.81 19.69 -19.29
N ASP A 486 19.74 20.61 -19.02
CA ASP A 486 20.24 20.96 -17.69
C ASP A 486 20.61 22.45 -17.61
N SER A 487 20.77 22.97 -16.39
CA SER A 487 21.27 24.34 -16.21
C SER A 487 22.79 24.34 -16.32
N MET A 488 23.35 25.29 -17.06
CA MET A 488 24.79 25.34 -17.39
C MET A 488 25.28 26.77 -17.53
N THR A 489 26.59 26.95 -17.43
CA THR A 489 27.29 28.20 -17.74
C THR A 489 28.01 28.05 -19.08
N LEU A 490 27.84 29.01 -19.97
CA LEU A 490 28.62 29.12 -21.20
C LEU A 490 29.72 30.18 -21.00
N TYR A 491 30.92 29.87 -21.47
CA TYR A 491 32.13 30.65 -21.26
C TYR A 491 32.58 31.31 -22.57
N ALA A 492 32.86 32.61 -22.54
CA ALA A 492 33.34 33.34 -23.71
C ALA A 492 34.84 33.11 -23.93
N LYS A 493 35.22 32.76 -25.16
CA LYS A 493 36.63 32.69 -25.60
C LYS A 493 37.02 33.96 -26.37
N TRP A 494 38.28 34.33 -26.21
CA TRP A 494 38.83 35.59 -26.69
C TRP A 494 40.18 35.38 -27.40
N GLU A 495 40.28 35.86 -28.63
CA GLU A 495 41.53 35.98 -29.38
C GLU A 495 42.11 37.38 -29.14
N ARG A 496 43.39 37.48 -28.75
CA ARG A 496 44.04 38.78 -28.51
C ARG A 496 44.32 39.45 -29.86
N ILE A 497 43.87 40.69 -30.03
CA ILE A 497 44.19 41.45 -31.24
C ILE A 497 45.64 41.97 -31.09
N THR A 498 46.46 41.72 -32.10
CA THR A 498 47.83 42.22 -32.18
C THR A 498 48.08 42.91 -33.51
N TYR A 499 48.93 43.92 -33.50
CA TYR A 499 49.36 44.66 -34.69
C TYR A 499 50.87 44.52 -34.90
N GLU A 500 51.30 44.56 -36.16
CA GLU A 500 52.70 44.54 -36.53
C GLU A 500 53.27 45.97 -36.60
N VAL A 501 54.44 46.18 -36.00
CA VAL A 501 55.22 47.42 -36.17
C VAL A 501 56.54 47.12 -36.88
N GLU A 502 56.70 47.72 -38.05
CA GLU A 502 57.88 47.60 -38.92
C GLU A 502 58.88 48.75 -38.66
N PHE A 503 60.17 48.44 -38.53
CA PHE A 503 61.22 49.41 -38.26
C PHE A 503 62.06 49.72 -39.51
N VAL A 504 61.79 50.85 -40.14
CA VAL A 504 62.53 51.35 -41.32
C VAL A 504 63.77 52.11 -40.84
N THR A 505 64.90 51.41 -40.78
CA THR A 505 66.14 51.90 -40.14
C THR A 505 66.88 52.98 -40.93
N ASN A 506 66.41 53.37 -42.12
CA ASN A 506 66.96 54.44 -42.96
C ASN A 506 68.50 54.35 -43.10
N GLY A 507 69.01 53.18 -43.47
CA GLY A 507 70.45 52.92 -43.67
C GLY A 507 71.25 52.59 -42.41
N GLY A 508 70.62 52.55 -41.24
CA GLY A 508 71.18 51.84 -40.08
C GLY A 508 70.93 50.33 -40.16
N LYS A 509 71.58 49.56 -39.28
CA LYS A 509 71.43 48.10 -39.19
C LYS A 509 69.96 47.69 -39.01
N GLU A 510 69.50 46.75 -39.84
CA GLU A 510 68.12 46.23 -39.85
C GLU A 510 67.64 45.70 -38.48
N ILE A 511 66.35 45.88 -38.20
CA ILE A 511 65.64 45.43 -37.00
C ILE A 511 64.39 44.65 -37.44
N GLN A 512 64.06 43.57 -36.74
CA GLN A 512 62.84 42.78 -37.01
C GLN A 512 61.58 43.51 -36.54
N SER A 513 60.46 43.31 -37.24
CA SER A 513 59.16 43.79 -36.80
C SER A 513 58.74 43.16 -35.47
N ILE A 514 57.95 43.89 -34.68
CA ILE A 514 57.43 43.42 -33.39
C ILE A 514 55.91 43.44 -33.38
N HIS A 515 55.30 42.46 -32.70
CA HIS A 515 53.85 42.36 -32.55
C HIS A 515 53.43 42.88 -31.17
N VAL A 516 52.58 43.91 -31.15
CA VAL A 516 52.09 44.59 -29.95
C VAL A 516 50.60 44.33 -29.75
N GLY A 517 50.13 44.28 -28.49
CA GLY A 517 48.70 44.11 -28.20
C GLY A 517 47.89 45.37 -28.55
N SER A 518 46.65 45.18 -28.99
CA SER A 518 45.74 46.28 -29.31
C SER A 518 45.45 47.15 -28.09
N GLY A 519 45.87 48.42 -28.16
CA GLY A 519 45.82 49.39 -27.06
C GLY A 519 47.01 49.39 -26.10
N GLU A 520 48.05 48.58 -26.35
CA GLU A 520 49.29 48.56 -25.56
C GLU A 520 50.34 49.53 -26.12
N THR A 521 51.22 50.01 -25.25
CA THR A 521 52.36 50.86 -25.61
C THR A 521 53.49 50.04 -26.25
N LEU A 522 54.26 50.67 -27.13
CA LEU A 522 55.25 49.99 -27.95
C LEU A 522 56.62 49.98 -27.25
N LEU A 523 57.01 48.83 -26.70
CA LEU A 523 58.38 48.61 -26.23
C LEU A 523 59.37 48.68 -27.41
N LEU A 524 60.01 49.84 -27.56
CA LEU A 524 60.98 50.09 -28.61
C LEU A 524 62.21 49.15 -28.50
N PRO A 525 62.79 48.75 -29.64
CA PRO A 525 64.06 48.03 -29.67
C PRO A 525 65.21 48.93 -29.23
N GLU A 526 66.34 48.32 -28.87
CA GLU A 526 67.62 49.02 -28.70
C GLU A 526 67.92 49.90 -29.94
N PRO A 527 68.43 51.14 -29.78
CA PRO A 527 68.70 52.03 -30.89
C PRO A 527 69.56 51.38 -31.99
N PRO A 528 69.16 51.48 -33.27
CA PRO A 528 69.99 50.98 -34.37
C PRO A 528 71.33 51.74 -34.43
N THR A 529 72.32 51.13 -35.06
CA THR A 529 73.64 51.74 -35.31
C THR A 529 73.85 52.04 -36.79
N ARG A 530 74.52 53.16 -37.10
CA ARG A 530 74.90 53.60 -38.46
C ARG A 530 76.21 54.39 -38.40
N ASP A 531 77.20 53.98 -39.18
CA ASP A 531 78.56 54.55 -39.10
C ASP A 531 78.59 56.05 -39.40
N ASN A 532 79.24 56.83 -38.53
CA ASN A 532 79.31 58.31 -38.53
C ASN A 532 77.95 59.03 -38.37
N TYR A 533 76.92 58.36 -37.81
CA TYR A 533 75.65 58.99 -37.43
C TYR A 533 75.23 58.59 -36.00
N GLU A 534 74.62 59.55 -35.29
CA GLU A 534 73.94 59.34 -34.02
C GLU A 534 72.44 59.14 -34.29
N PHE A 535 71.83 58.14 -33.64
CA PHE A 535 70.40 57.90 -33.73
C PHE A 535 69.65 58.97 -32.94
N GLU A 536 68.69 59.66 -33.58
CA GLU A 536 67.90 60.70 -32.92
C GLU A 536 66.64 60.13 -32.27
N ASN A 537 65.72 59.61 -33.09
CA ASN A 537 64.49 58.95 -32.63
C ASN A 537 63.81 58.18 -33.77
N TRP A 538 62.75 57.46 -33.41
CA TRP A 538 61.76 56.91 -34.34
C TRP A 538 60.67 57.95 -34.67
N TYR A 539 60.25 57.96 -35.94
CA TYR A 539 59.25 58.85 -36.52
C TYR A 539 58.13 58.05 -37.19
N LYS A 540 56.91 58.62 -37.28
CA LYS A 540 55.72 57.95 -37.84
C LYS A 540 55.63 58.05 -39.37
N ASP A 541 56.41 58.96 -39.95
CA ASP A 541 56.39 59.35 -41.37
C ASP A 541 57.78 59.22 -42.02
N GLU A 542 57.80 58.98 -43.33
CA GLU A 542 59.04 58.83 -44.11
C GLU A 542 59.78 60.16 -44.27
N GLU A 543 59.05 61.27 -44.21
CA GLU A 543 59.55 62.65 -44.20
C GLU A 543 60.20 63.07 -42.86
N LEU A 544 60.13 62.23 -41.82
CA LEU A 544 60.74 62.43 -40.50
C LEU A 544 60.29 63.73 -39.79
N THR A 545 58.99 63.99 -39.76
CA THR A 545 58.36 65.18 -39.18
C THR A 545 57.56 64.93 -37.89
N GLU A 546 56.96 63.75 -37.70
CA GLU A 546 56.19 63.37 -36.50
C GLU A 546 56.93 62.31 -35.67
N ILE A 547 57.42 62.69 -34.49
CA ILE A 547 58.13 61.80 -33.56
C ILE A 547 57.17 60.76 -32.95
N TRP A 548 57.63 59.52 -32.78
CA TRP A 548 56.92 58.52 -31.97
C TRP A 548 57.09 58.79 -30.47
N LEU A 549 55.98 58.94 -29.74
CA LEU A 549 55.95 59.37 -28.33
C LEU A 549 55.31 58.33 -27.39
N ASP A 550 55.61 57.04 -27.61
CA ASP A 550 55.11 55.90 -26.82
C ASP A 550 53.57 55.83 -26.73
N GLU A 551 52.93 55.93 -27.90
CA GLU A 551 51.46 55.90 -28.02
C GLU A 551 50.91 54.46 -28.02
N PRO A 552 49.68 54.25 -27.51
CA PRO A 552 49.02 52.94 -27.58
C PRO A 552 48.67 52.57 -29.04
N VAL A 553 49.01 51.35 -29.46
CA VAL A 553 48.91 50.91 -30.87
C VAL A 553 47.55 50.29 -31.19
N PHE A 554 46.87 50.82 -32.21
CA PHE A 554 45.51 50.41 -32.64
C PHE A 554 45.40 49.93 -34.11
N ASN A 555 46.53 49.86 -34.82
CA ASN A 555 46.66 49.38 -36.19
C ASN A 555 48.13 49.02 -36.46
N ASP A 556 48.42 48.36 -37.58
CA ASP A 556 49.79 48.11 -38.03
C ASP A 556 50.49 49.44 -38.35
N LEU A 557 51.78 49.56 -38.02
CA LEU A 557 52.55 50.82 -38.11
C LEU A 557 53.91 50.62 -38.78
N LYS A 558 54.44 51.69 -39.38
CA LYS A 558 55.84 51.80 -39.77
C LYS A 558 56.50 52.92 -38.96
N LEU A 559 57.69 52.64 -38.42
CA LEU A 559 58.49 53.63 -37.71
C LEU A 559 59.83 53.82 -38.40
N TYR A 560 60.18 55.08 -38.65
CA TYR A 560 61.31 55.49 -39.48
C TYR A 560 62.42 56.08 -38.61
N ALA A 561 63.65 55.61 -38.77
CA ALA A 561 64.79 56.09 -37.98
C ALA A 561 65.32 57.43 -38.51
N LYS A 562 65.47 58.43 -37.63
CA LYS A 562 66.16 59.68 -37.94
C LYS A 562 67.59 59.68 -37.38
N TRP A 563 68.49 60.31 -38.13
CA TRP A 563 69.93 60.25 -37.91
C TRP A 563 70.57 61.64 -37.98
N ASN A 564 71.29 62.03 -36.94
CA ASN A 564 72.16 63.21 -36.98
C ASN A 564 73.56 62.79 -37.42
N LYS A 565 74.17 63.51 -38.37
CA LYS A 565 75.56 63.22 -38.77
C LYS A 565 76.49 63.65 -37.65
N VAL A 566 77.38 62.76 -37.22
CA VAL A 566 78.45 63.11 -36.28
C VAL A 566 79.63 63.67 -37.08
N ASP A 567 80.11 64.83 -36.69
CA ASP A 567 81.33 65.38 -37.25
C ASP A 567 82.55 64.74 -36.58
N VAL A 568 83.42 64.15 -37.40
CA VAL A 568 84.68 63.52 -36.98
C VAL A 568 85.79 64.58 -37.03
N TYR A 569 86.67 64.57 -36.04
CA TYR A 569 87.76 65.54 -35.89
C TYR A 569 89.11 64.83 -35.69
N TYR A 570 90.17 65.44 -36.20
CA TYR A 570 91.56 64.97 -36.07
C TYR A 570 92.46 66.08 -35.51
N ILE A 571 93.52 65.66 -34.83
CA ILE A 571 94.53 66.52 -34.22
C ILE A 571 95.74 66.62 -35.15
N VAL A 572 96.06 67.85 -35.57
CA VAL A 572 97.31 68.20 -36.24
C VAL A 572 98.27 68.73 -35.18
N THR A 573 99.48 68.17 -35.12
CA THR A 573 100.55 68.62 -34.21
C THR A 573 101.71 69.18 -35.02
N PHE A 574 102.23 70.34 -34.63
CA PHE A 574 103.39 71.00 -35.25
C PHE A 574 104.54 71.05 -34.24
N ASP A 575 105.63 70.34 -34.52
CA ASP A 575 106.87 70.32 -33.72
C ASP A 575 107.96 71.08 -34.48
N TYR A 576 108.41 72.21 -33.92
CA TYR A 576 109.31 73.13 -34.61
C TYR A 576 110.79 72.70 -34.56
N LEU A 577 111.12 71.59 -33.88
CA LEU A 577 112.49 71.07 -33.67
C LEU A 577 113.47 72.15 -33.17
N TYR A 578 112.95 73.07 -32.36
CA TYR A 578 113.66 74.20 -31.76
C TYR A 578 112.94 74.66 -30.50
N ASN A 579 113.68 74.90 -29.40
CA ASN A 579 113.18 75.32 -28.09
C ASN A 579 111.99 74.51 -27.52
N ASP A 580 111.89 73.22 -27.88
CA ASP A 580 110.78 72.32 -27.53
C ASP A 580 109.38 72.88 -27.83
N LEU A 581 109.28 73.80 -28.81
CA LEU A 581 108.03 74.43 -29.20
C LEU A 581 107.15 73.43 -29.96
N ILE A 582 105.94 73.22 -29.44
CA ILE A 582 104.89 72.40 -30.06
C ILE A 582 103.58 73.22 -30.09
N HIS A 583 102.89 73.17 -31.22
CA HIS A 583 101.54 73.73 -31.43
C HIS A 583 100.58 72.63 -31.87
N THR A 584 99.28 72.76 -31.58
CA THR A 584 98.25 71.77 -31.94
C THR A 584 96.98 72.44 -32.44
N GLU A 585 96.39 71.86 -33.49
CA GLU A 585 95.14 72.30 -34.08
C GLU A 585 94.17 71.12 -34.21
N ILE A 586 92.87 71.38 -34.10
CA ILE A 586 91.83 70.38 -34.28
C ILE A 586 91.06 70.74 -35.55
N VAL A 587 90.99 69.80 -36.49
CA VAL A 587 90.37 69.99 -37.81
C VAL A 587 89.29 68.94 -38.04
N LEU A 588 88.30 69.25 -38.87
CA LEU A 588 87.28 68.29 -39.32
C LEU A 588 87.90 67.25 -40.27
N GLU A 589 87.34 66.04 -40.30
CA GLU A 589 87.60 65.05 -41.35
C GLU A 589 87.50 65.69 -42.75
N ASN A 590 88.41 65.34 -43.64
CA ASN A 590 88.58 65.91 -44.97
C ASN A 590 89.00 67.40 -45.05
N THR A 591 89.38 68.04 -43.94
CA THR A 591 89.96 69.40 -43.96
C THR A 591 91.32 69.40 -44.66
N ILE A 592 91.51 70.29 -45.62
CA ILE A 592 92.82 70.56 -46.22
C ILE A 592 93.52 71.64 -45.39
N LEU A 593 94.69 71.31 -44.84
CA LEU A 593 95.43 72.14 -43.90
C LEU A 593 96.10 73.33 -44.63
N ALA A 594 95.79 74.56 -44.19
CA ALA A 594 96.51 75.76 -44.63
C ALA A 594 97.96 75.74 -44.10
N TYR A 595 98.88 76.44 -44.78
CA TYR A 595 100.20 76.67 -44.18
C TYR A 595 100.05 77.61 -42.97
N PRO A 596 100.61 77.25 -41.79
CA PRO A 596 100.81 78.22 -40.71
C PRO A 596 101.86 79.26 -41.15
N GLU A 597 101.99 80.36 -40.40
CA GLU A 597 103.04 81.36 -40.64
C GLU A 597 104.44 80.71 -40.57
N GLU A 598 105.33 81.11 -41.47
CA GLU A 598 106.67 80.52 -41.58
C GLU A 598 107.52 80.82 -40.33
N PRO A 599 108.03 79.81 -39.60
CA PRO A 599 108.81 80.04 -38.39
C PRO A 599 110.21 80.59 -38.71
N VAL A 600 110.72 81.42 -37.81
CA VAL A 600 112.02 82.10 -37.93
C VAL A 600 112.99 81.56 -36.87
N ARG A 601 114.27 81.39 -37.24
CA ARG A 601 115.33 80.86 -36.38
C ARG A 601 116.69 81.50 -36.75
N ASP A 602 117.36 82.14 -35.79
CA ASP A 602 118.60 82.86 -36.05
C ASP A 602 119.71 81.94 -36.63
N GLY A 603 120.28 82.38 -37.76
CA GLY A 603 121.34 81.64 -38.47
C GLY A 603 120.86 80.38 -39.21
N TYR A 604 119.53 80.21 -39.37
CA TYR A 604 118.95 79.11 -40.14
C TYR A 604 117.80 79.56 -41.07
N THR A 605 117.72 78.95 -42.25
CA THR A 605 116.57 79.09 -43.17
C THR A 605 115.57 77.98 -42.94
N PHE A 606 114.26 78.29 -42.93
CA PHE A 606 113.18 77.30 -42.87
C PHE A 606 112.94 76.66 -44.25
N SER A 607 112.92 75.33 -44.32
CA SER A 607 112.78 74.56 -45.57
C SER A 607 111.47 73.76 -45.65
N GLY A 608 110.47 74.12 -44.84
CA GLY A 608 109.12 73.52 -44.87
C GLY A 608 108.83 72.48 -43.79
N TRP A 609 107.61 71.94 -43.84
CA TRP A 609 107.07 70.94 -42.92
C TRP A 609 107.20 69.51 -43.48
N THR A 610 107.57 68.54 -42.63
CA THR A 610 107.79 67.13 -42.98
C THR A 610 107.08 66.17 -42.03
N LEU A 611 106.78 64.95 -42.47
CA LEU A 611 106.14 63.90 -41.66
C LEU A 611 107.13 63.11 -40.79
N ASP A 612 108.44 63.32 -40.97
CA ASP A 612 109.51 62.70 -40.18
C ASP A 612 110.49 63.76 -39.62
N LYS A 613 111.07 63.48 -38.44
CA LYS A 613 112.04 64.36 -37.76
C LYS A 613 113.38 64.52 -38.50
N ALA A 614 113.69 63.65 -39.47
CA ALA A 614 114.89 63.75 -40.29
C ALA A 614 114.67 64.52 -41.61
N GLY A 615 113.44 65.00 -41.87
CA GLY A 615 113.14 65.93 -42.95
C GLY A 615 113.15 65.32 -44.35
N ASN A 616 112.81 64.03 -44.48
CA ASN A 616 112.87 63.26 -45.73
C ASN A 616 111.53 63.18 -46.47
N ILE A 617 110.41 63.30 -45.74
CA ILE A 617 109.04 63.13 -46.25
C ILE A 617 108.32 64.48 -46.15
N PRO A 618 108.27 65.30 -47.22
CA PRO A 618 107.54 66.57 -47.20
C PRO A 618 106.03 66.38 -46.95
N TRP A 619 105.43 67.29 -46.20
CA TRP A 619 103.98 67.37 -46.07
C TRP A 619 103.35 67.90 -47.37
N ASP A 620 102.30 67.24 -47.85
CA ASP A 620 101.52 67.68 -49.01
C ASP A 620 100.25 68.39 -48.54
N ASN A 621 100.34 69.71 -48.39
CA ASN A 621 99.26 70.56 -47.89
C ASN A 621 98.03 70.67 -48.82
N LYS A 622 97.97 69.88 -49.90
CA LYS A 622 96.79 69.75 -50.77
C LYS A 622 95.98 68.50 -50.47
N LYS A 623 96.46 67.61 -49.60
CA LYS A 623 95.72 66.43 -49.16
C LYS A 623 94.83 66.74 -47.94
N PRO A 624 93.66 66.09 -47.83
CA PRO A 624 92.84 66.14 -46.61
C PRO A 624 93.53 65.47 -45.41
N VAL A 625 93.27 66.00 -44.22
CA VAL A 625 93.60 65.37 -42.93
C VAL A 625 92.48 64.40 -42.55
N ASN A 626 92.78 63.10 -42.64
CA ASN A 626 91.85 61.99 -42.35
C ASN A 626 92.40 61.04 -41.25
N ASP A 627 93.43 61.45 -40.52
CA ASP A 627 93.94 60.82 -39.29
C ASP A 627 94.71 61.89 -38.47
N ASN A 628 95.01 61.59 -37.21
CA ASN A 628 95.90 62.42 -36.38
C ASN A 628 97.31 62.44 -36.98
N VAL A 629 97.90 63.63 -37.13
CA VAL A 629 99.17 63.82 -37.86
C VAL A 629 100.13 64.72 -37.09
N THR A 630 101.43 64.44 -37.18
CA THR A 630 102.48 65.31 -36.64
C THR A 630 103.41 65.78 -37.76
N LEU A 631 103.67 67.09 -37.79
CA LEU A 631 104.48 67.79 -38.77
C LEU A 631 105.72 68.39 -38.08
N TYR A 632 106.87 68.27 -38.73
CA TYR A 632 108.19 68.67 -38.21
C TYR A 632 108.83 69.75 -39.07
N ALA A 633 109.46 70.75 -38.46
CA ALA A 633 110.09 71.87 -39.18
C ALA A 633 111.54 71.56 -39.62
N LYS A 634 111.89 71.88 -40.87
CA LYS A 634 113.22 71.64 -41.47
C LYS A 634 114.06 72.94 -41.55
N TRP A 635 115.39 72.83 -41.35
CA TRP A 635 116.30 73.98 -41.16
C TRP A 635 117.69 73.81 -41.83
N GLU A 636 118.27 74.88 -42.43
CA GLU A 636 119.58 74.89 -43.16
C GLU A 636 120.49 76.11 -42.77
N LYS A 637 121.83 76.11 -43.00
CA LYS A 637 122.84 77.01 -42.35
C LYS A 637 123.98 77.58 -43.26
N GLU A 638 124.57 78.76 -42.93
CA GLU A 638 125.52 79.59 -43.74
C GLU A 638 127.04 79.65 -43.30
N VAL A 639 127.98 80.16 -44.14
CA VAL A 639 129.49 80.14 -44.01
C VAL A 639 130.25 81.34 -44.71
N VAL A 640 131.53 81.67 -44.36
CA VAL A 640 132.33 82.88 -44.80
C VAL A 640 133.87 82.63 -45.08
N TYR A 641 134.60 83.52 -45.82
CA TYR A 641 136.00 83.37 -46.37
C TYR A 641 136.94 84.62 -46.30
N TYR A 642 138.28 84.48 -46.50
CA TYR A 642 139.36 85.52 -46.44
C TYR A 642 140.52 85.37 -47.50
N THR A 643 141.50 86.30 -47.56
CA THR A 643 142.62 86.36 -48.56
C THR A 643 144.06 86.44 -48.00
N VAL A 644 145.10 86.03 -48.74
CA VAL A 644 146.54 86.23 -48.41
C VAL A 644 147.37 86.64 -49.64
N THR A 645 148.40 87.48 -49.48
CA THR A 645 149.23 88.06 -50.56
C THR A 645 150.76 87.91 -50.34
N PHE A 646 151.54 87.72 -51.41
CA PHE A 646 153.00 87.47 -51.38
C PHE A 646 153.79 88.37 -52.36
N TYR A 647 154.75 89.17 -51.86
CA TYR A 647 155.60 90.12 -52.60
C TYR A 647 157.07 89.66 -52.66
N PRO A 648 157.60 89.22 -53.83
CA PRO A 648 158.92 88.58 -53.92
C PRO A 648 160.14 89.53 -53.94
N GLU A 649 159.95 90.85 -54.02
CA GLU A 649 161.01 91.90 -53.86
C GLU A 649 162.27 91.80 -54.77
N ASN A 650 162.30 90.87 -55.71
CA ASN A 650 163.34 90.63 -56.72
C ASN A 650 163.00 91.21 -58.11
N GLY A 651 161.74 91.61 -58.32
CA GLY A 651 161.19 92.06 -59.61
C GLY A 651 160.14 91.12 -60.21
N GLU A 652 159.86 89.97 -59.59
CA GLU A 652 158.78 89.07 -60.00
C GLU A 652 157.39 89.55 -59.53
N THR A 653 156.34 88.94 -60.09
CA THR A 653 154.95 89.31 -59.83
C THR A 653 154.41 88.79 -58.51
N VAL A 654 153.59 89.62 -57.85
CA VAL A 654 152.88 89.33 -56.59
C VAL A 654 151.88 88.17 -56.77
N LYS A 655 151.81 87.23 -55.81
CA LYS A 655 150.83 86.13 -55.76
C LYS A 655 149.73 86.43 -54.72
N ILE A 656 148.48 86.03 -54.98
CA ILE A 656 147.34 86.11 -54.04
C ILE A 656 146.66 84.74 -53.92
N GLU A 657 146.13 84.39 -52.74
CA GLU A 657 145.42 83.14 -52.42
C GLU A 657 144.19 83.42 -51.53
N THR A 658 143.18 82.54 -51.52
CA THR A 658 141.91 82.71 -50.77
C THR A 658 141.51 81.43 -50.05
N VAL A 659 141.09 81.54 -48.79
CA VAL A 659 140.79 80.39 -47.92
C VAL A 659 139.57 80.65 -47.01
N ALA A 660 139.00 79.59 -46.42
CA ALA A 660 137.88 79.72 -45.48
C ALA A 660 138.35 80.23 -44.10
N GLY A 661 137.47 80.94 -43.38
CA GLY A 661 137.82 81.49 -42.06
C GLY A 661 138.27 80.41 -41.07
N GLY A 662 139.49 80.52 -40.56
CA GLY A 662 140.06 79.57 -39.59
C GLY A 662 140.85 78.41 -40.19
N THR A 663 141.24 78.47 -41.47
CA THR A 663 142.15 77.53 -42.15
C THR A 663 143.53 78.16 -42.40
N THR A 664 144.56 77.38 -42.71
CA THR A 664 145.94 77.87 -43.00
C THR A 664 146.10 78.26 -44.48
N VAL A 665 147.27 78.76 -44.87
CA VAL A 665 147.61 79.14 -46.26
C VAL A 665 148.87 78.40 -46.74
N THR A 666 148.92 78.07 -48.03
CA THR A 666 150.01 77.28 -48.61
C THR A 666 151.29 78.10 -48.81
N LYS A 667 152.47 77.56 -48.48
CA LYS A 667 153.74 78.21 -48.78
C LYS A 667 153.97 78.29 -50.31
N PRO A 668 154.21 79.48 -50.89
CA PRO A 668 154.59 79.60 -52.30
C PRO A 668 156.06 79.16 -52.51
N THR A 669 156.42 78.88 -53.75
CA THR A 669 157.82 78.62 -54.14
C THR A 669 158.71 79.79 -53.70
N ASP A 670 159.90 79.47 -53.19
CA ASP A 670 160.86 80.50 -52.78
C ASP A 670 161.46 81.20 -54.02
N PRO A 671 161.48 82.53 -54.08
CA PRO A 671 161.96 83.28 -55.24
C PRO A 671 163.49 83.24 -55.36
N GLU A 672 164.03 83.58 -56.55
CA GLU A 672 165.46 83.72 -56.80
C GLU A 672 165.87 85.17 -57.11
N ARG A 673 167.08 85.59 -56.73
CA ARG A 673 167.64 86.93 -57.02
C ARG A 673 169.14 86.84 -57.22
N ASN A 674 169.60 87.05 -58.45
CA ASN A 674 170.98 86.76 -58.83
C ASN A 674 172.00 87.59 -58.00
N GLY A 675 172.98 86.92 -57.39
CA GLY A 675 173.94 87.50 -56.43
C GLY A 675 173.45 87.63 -54.98
N TYR A 676 172.23 87.16 -54.66
CA TYR A 676 171.63 87.20 -53.33
C TYR A 676 171.03 85.84 -52.93
N LEU A 677 171.09 85.52 -51.64
CA LEU A 677 170.42 84.38 -51.02
C LEU A 677 169.04 84.81 -50.50
N PHE A 678 168.00 84.02 -50.78
CA PHE A 678 166.66 84.21 -50.19
C PHE A 678 166.66 83.79 -48.71
N MET A 679 165.94 84.54 -47.87
CA MET A 679 165.97 84.38 -46.41
C MET A 679 164.60 84.13 -45.77
N GLY A 680 163.53 84.02 -46.55
CA GLY A 680 162.18 83.71 -46.06
C GLY A 680 161.13 84.78 -46.35
N TRP A 681 159.88 84.45 -45.99
CA TRP A 681 158.70 85.31 -46.12
C TRP A 681 158.41 86.00 -44.78
N TYR A 682 158.41 87.33 -44.76
CA TYR A 682 158.26 88.18 -43.59
C TYR A 682 156.95 88.96 -43.62
N LEU A 683 156.42 89.35 -42.46
CA LEU A 683 155.18 90.15 -42.34
C LEU A 683 155.38 91.63 -42.72
N ASP A 684 156.62 92.08 -42.81
CA ASP A 684 157.03 93.47 -42.95
C ASP A 684 158.28 93.61 -43.86
N VAL A 685 158.50 94.82 -44.39
CA VAL A 685 159.63 95.17 -45.27
C VAL A 685 160.90 95.60 -44.53
N GLU A 686 160.80 95.84 -43.22
CA GLU A 686 161.96 96.13 -42.35
C GLU A 686 162.69 94.82 -41.98
N ASN A 687 162.01 93.70 -42.19
CA ASN A 687 162.40 92.30 -42.13
C ASN A 687 162.53 91.75 -40.70
N GLU A 688 161.65 92.16 -39.79
CA GLU A 688 161.71 91.78 -38.37
C GLU A 688 160.99 90.45 -38.07
N ALA A 689 159.80 90.19 -38.62
CA ALA A 689 159.00 89.01 -38.29
C ALA A 689 158.83 88.00 -39.46
N LEU A 690 159.44 86.81 -39.34
CA LEU A 690 159.28 85.70 -40.29
C LEU A 690 157.91 85.03 -40.10
N TRP A 691 157.17 84.80 -41.18
CA TRP A 691 155.86 84.15 -41.17
C TRP A 691 155.93 82.62 -41.11
N ASN A 692 155.06 82.02 -40.28
CA ASN A 692 154.86 80.58 -40.24
C ASN A 692 153.58 80.17 -40.99
N PHE A 693 153.71 79.26 -41.95
CA PHE A 693 152.61 78.81 -42.80
C PHE A 693 151.62 77.86 -42.10
N ASP A 694 151.95 77.37 -40.90
CA ASP A 694 151.01 76.65 -40.04
C ASP A 694 150.01 77.56 -39.30
N GLU A 695 150.16 78.90 -39.39
CA GLU A 695 149.21 79.83 -38.78
C GLU A 695 147.91 80.01 -39.58
N LYS A 696 146.80 80.20 -38.85
CA LYS A 696 145.45 80.27 -39.41
C LYS A 696 145.07 81.66 -39.88
N VAL A 697 144.60 81.74 -41.12
CA VAL A 697 144.04 82.94 -41.75
C VAL A 697 142.64 83.21 -41.19
N ASN A 698 142.55 84.25 -40.37
CA ASN A 698 141.29 84.75 -39.79
C ASN A 698 140.97 86.20 -40.21
N GLN A 699 141.81 86.76 -41.08
CA GLN A 699 141.74 88.11 -41.67
C GLN A 699 142.60 88.12 -42.93
N ASN A 700 142.59 89.22 -43.70
CA ASN A 700 143.42 89.34 -44.89
C ASN A 700 144.88 89.66 -44.53
N GLN A 701 145.86 88.96 -45.13
CA GLN A 701 147.28 89.05 -44.76
C GLN A 701 148.21 89.33 -45.97
N THR A 702 149.37 89.93 -45.73
CA THR A 702 150.42 90.23 -46.75
C THR A 702 151.80 89.86 -46.24
N LEU A 703 152.68 89.39 -47.14
CA LEU A 703 154.00 88.83 -46.84
C LEU A 703 155.05 89.25 -47.89
N PHE A 704 156.30 89.46 -47.47
CA PHE A 704 157.42 90.05 -48.24
C PHE A 704 158.68 89.15 -48.22
N ALA A 705 159.52 89.23 -49.25
CA ALA A 705 160.70 88.36 -49.41
C ALA A 705 162.03 89.01 -49.01
N LYS A 706 162.78 88.40 -48.09
CA LYS A 706 164.08 88.89 -47.58
C LYS A 706 165.28 88.34 -48.35
N TRP A 707 166.35 89.15 -48.47
CA TRP A 707 167.55 88.86 -49.29
C TRP A 707 168.86 89.20 -48.58
N ALA A 708 169.92 88.41 -48.81
CA ALA A 708 171.29 88.66 -48.30
C ALA A 708 172.36 88.52 -49.41
N LEU A 709 173.43 89.33 -49.38
CA LEU A 709 174.39 89.48 -50.50
C LEU A 709 175.52 88.43 -50.45
N GLN A 710 175.84 87.81 -51.58
CA GLN A 710 176.79 86.68 -51.67
C GLN A 710 178.26 87.10 -51.81
N ILE A 711 179.16 86.46 -51.06
CA ILE A 711 180.64 86.63 -51.09
C ILE A 711 181.29 85.23 -51.11
N GLU A 712 182.43 85.05 -51.79
CA GLU A 712 183.09 83.75 -51.94
C GLU A 712 183.77 83.26 -50.63
N GLY A 713 183.32 82.12 -50.07
CA GLY A 713 184.01 81.40 -48.98
C GLY A 713 183.17 80.40 -48.15
N GLU A 714 183.41 79.09 -48.36
CA GLU A 714 183.26 77.94 -47.44
C GLU A 714 181.87 77.51 -46.80
N GLU A 715 181.25 76.50 -47.45
CA GLU A 715 180.68 75.21 -46.93
C GLU A 715 179.39 75.08 -46.02
N LYS A 716 178.98 73.81 -45.73
CA LYS A 716 177.63 73.24 -45.35
C LYS A 716 177.73 72.28 -44.11
N PRO A 717 176.68 71.64 -43.47
CA PRO A 717 175.69 70.63 -44.01
C PRO A 717 174.27 70.50 -43.27
N THR A 718 173.67 69.29 -43.00
CA THR A 718 172.19 68.95 -43.12
C THR A 718 171.48 67.81 -42.24
N GLU A 719 170.15 67.96 -41.88
CA GLU A 719 168.87 67.10 -42.11
C GLU A 719 168.34 65.76 -41.37
N GLU A 720 166.97 65.47 -41.32
CA GLU A 720 166.10 64.16 -41.36
C GLU A 720 164.79 63.84 -40.41
N ARG A 721 163.75 62.95 -40.75
CA ARG A 721 162.33 62.74 -40.09
C ARG A 721 161.36 61.43 -40.33
N PRO A 722 160.50 60.87 -39.37
CA PRO A 722 159.49 59.69 -39.48
C PRO A 722 157.95 59.74 -38.94
N THR A 723 157.04 58.69 -39.09
CA THR A 723 155.55 58.48 -38.61
C THR A 723 155.02 56.95 -38.44
N GLU A 724 153.78 56.32 -38.27
CA GLU A 724 152.22 56.38 -38.49
C GLU A 724 151.37 55.30 -37.55
N GLU A 725 150.10 54.67 -37.52
CA GLU A 725 148.72 54.44 -38.22
C GLU A 725 147.55 53.53 -37.45
N ASN A 726 146.21 53.45 -37.86
CA ASN A 726 145.06 52.35 -37.90
C ASN A 726 143.90 51.88 -36.81
N PRO A 727 142.58 51.44 -37.13
CA PRO A 727 141.39 50.96 -36.24
C PRO A 727 140.34 49.75 -36.65
N ILE A 728 139.12 49.46 -35.99
CA ILE A 728 138.10 48.27 -36.21
C ILE A 728 136.55 48.30 -35.67
N ALA A 729 135.59 47.28 -35.92
CA ALA A 729 134.08 47.09 -35.56
C ALA A 729 133.53 45.56 -35.40
N GLU A 730 132.27 44.95 -35.23
CA GLU A 730 130.71 45.10 -35.20
C GLU A 730 129.95 43.90 -34.38
N ASP A 731 128.68 43.29 -34.31
CA ASP A 731 127.21 43.11 -34.84
C ASP A 731 126.20 42.40 -33.74
N SER A 732 124.91 41.83 -33.73
CA SER A 732 123.52 41.54 -34.39
C SER A 732 122.44 40.96 -33.32
N SER A 733 121.19 40.31 -33.34
CA SER A 733 119.94 39.76 -34.08
C SER A 733 118.75 39.33 -33.03
N GLY A 734 117.47 38.73 -33.06
CA GLY A 734 116.28 38.05 -33.81
C GLY A 734 115.06 37.63 -32.80
N GLU A 735 113.84 36.96 -32.89
CA GLU A 735 112.72 36.34 -33.78
C GLU A 735 111.30 35.99 -33.04
N ILE A 736 110.18 35.32 -33.58
CA ILE A 736 108.70 35.29 -33.07
C ILE A 736 107.65 34.07 -33.47
N ILE A 737 106.56 33.64 -32.70
CA ILE A 737 105.13 33.10 -33.08
C ILE A 737 104.17 32.56 -31.90
N ILE A 738 102.81 32.56 -32.04
CA ILE A 738 101.69 32.22 -31.04
C ILE A 738 100.50 31.38 -31.69
N PRO A 739 99.23 31.08 -31.17
CA PRO A 739 98.42 31.40 -29.93
C PRO A 739 97.39 30.28 -29.36
N GLU A 740 96.36 30.68 -28.56
CA GLU A 740 95.07 29.97 -28.10
C GLU A 740 95.11 28.82 -27.02
N LYS A 741 94.06 28.25 -26.34
CA LYS A 741 92.54 28.31 -26.19
C LYS A 741 92.11 27.71 -24.78
N ILE A 742 90.87 27.43 -24.23
CA ILE A 742 89.40 27.47 -24.54
C ILE A 742 88.47 27.70 -23.26
N SER A 743 87.51 26.81 -22.85
CA SER A 743 86.39 27.01 -21.86
C SER A 743 85.97 25.69 -21.13
N THR A 744 85.19 25.56 -20.03
CA THR A 744 84.64 26.44 -18.94
C THR A 744 84.05 25.58 -17.78
N ASP A 745 84.01 26.10 -16.54
CA ASP A 745 83.53 25.41 -15.31
C ASP A 745 82.04 25.65 -14.92
N GLN A 746 81.54 24.86 -13.96
CA GLN A 746 80.35 25.15 -13.13
C GLN A 746 80.58 24.71 -11.67
N ASP A 747 80.13 25.49 -10.69
CA ASP A 747 80.14 25.08 -9.27
C ASP A 747 79.05 25.78 -8.40
N LYS A 748 78.40 25.01 -7.51
CA LYS A 748 77.85 25.29 -6.13
C LYS A 748 77.21 26.66 -5.77
N GLU A 749 76.28 26.83 -4.81
CA GLU A 749 75.36 25.98 -3.99
C GLU A 749 74.42 26.90 -3.16
N GLY A 750 73.29 26.39 -2.61
CA GLY A 750 72.93 26.71 -1.20
C GLY A 750 71.49 27.10 -0.76
N LYS A 751 71.06 26.43 0.33
CA LYS A 751 70.17 26.87 1.46
C LYS A 751 68.65 26.52 1.47
N LEU A 752 68.09 26.65 2.69
CA LEU A 752 66.92 26.00 3.36
C LEU A 752 65.88 27.08 3.80
N PRO A 753 64.71 26.85 4.50
CA PRO A 753 64.33 25.68 5.36
C PRO A 753 62.82 25.23 5.49
N THR A 754 62.59 24.10 6.19
CA THR A 754 61.34 23.64 6.91
C THR A 754 60.06 23.32 6.07
N THR A 755 58.98 22.62 6.50
CA THR A 755 58.46 21.92 7.73
C THR A 755 57.42 20.83 7.29
N GLY A 756 56.75 19.97 8.09
CA GLY A 756 56.75 19.64 9.54
C GLY A 756 55.46 18.90 10.05
N ILE A 757 55.60 18.03 11.07
CA ILE A 757 54.58 17.40 11.97
C ILE A 757 53.56 16.35 11.44
N ALA A 758 53.60 15.14 12.05
CA ALA A 758 52.60 14.05 12.22
C ALA A 758 51.76 13.51 11.03
N SER A 759 51.52 12.21 10.80
CA SER A 759 51.61 10.91 11.54
C SER A 759 50.47 10.54 12.52
N TYR A 760 49.48 9.74 12.07
CA TYR A 760 49.16 8.39 12.58
C TYR A 760 47.95 7.77 11.84
N GLY A 761 47.95 6.46 11.64
CA GLY A 761 46.78 5.69 11.15
C GLY A 761 46.76 4.30 11.79
N ILE A 762 45.62 3.86 12.33
CA ILE A 762 45.53 2.68 13.21
C ILE A 762 44.28 1.81 12.92
N TYR A 763 44.57 0.57 12.56
CA TYR A 763 43.89 -0.70 12.90
C TYR A 763 42.39 -0.97 12.63
N VAL A 764 42.22 -1.92 11.70
CA VAL A 764 41.37 -3.13 11.81
C VAL A 764 41.21 -3.67 13.24
N GLY A 765 40.00 -4.07 13.65
CA GLY A 765 39.75 -4.69 14.97
C GLY A 765 38.51 -5.59 15.04
N ILE A 766 38.70 -6.91 14.80
CA ILE A 766 37.68 -7.97 14.81
C ILE A 766 37.02 -8.16 16.20
N SER A 767 35.76 -8.63 16.24
CA SER A 767 35.19 -9.37 17.38
C SER A 767 34.12 -10.38 16.92
N TYR A 768 33.94 -11.49 17.67
CA TYR A 768 33.28 -12.71 17.16
C TYR A 768 32.57 -13.50 18.30
N ILE A 769 31.46 -14.18 17.94
CA ILE A 769 30.99 -15.47 18.50
C ILE A 769 30.26 -15.54 19.88
N THR A 770 28.91 -15.63 19.80
CA THR A 770 28.00 -16.57 20.54
C THR A 770 27.73 -16.36 22.07
N LEU A 771 26.82 -17.08 22.78
CA LEU A 771 26.07 -18.34 22.49
C LEU A 771 24.75 -18.52 23.30
N GLY A 772 23.68 -19.04 22.67
CA GLY A 772 22.59 -19.80 23.33
C GLY A 772 21.40 -19.01 23.98
N VAL A 773 20.29 -19.67 24.42
CA VAL A 773 19.90 -21.09 24.27
C VAL A 773 18.37 -21.37 24.51
N ILE A 774 17.72 -22.15 23.63
CA ILE A 774 16.61 -23.15 23.80
C ILE A 774 15.21 -22.80 24.42
N LEU A 775 14.13 -22.99 23.62
CA LEU A 775 12.91 -23.84 23.83
C LEU A 775 11.90 -23.60 22.65
N ILE A 776 11.16 -24.50 21.97
CA ILE A 776 10.59 -25.87 22.18
C ILE A 776 9.31 -25.85 23.05
N VAL A 777 8.12 -26.38 22.69
CA VAL A 777 7.55 -26.95 21.43
C VAL A 777 6.02 -27.07 21.55
N LEU A 778 5.22 -26.99 20.45
CA LEU A 778 4.09 -27.91 20.14
C LEU A 778 3.31 -27.57 18.84
N ARG A 779 2.52 -28.55 18.38
CA ARG A 779 1.61 -28.50 17.22
C ARG A 779 0.24 -27.93 17.63
N PHE A 780 -0.53 -27.39 16.69
CA PHE A 780 -1.79 -28.05 16.24
C PHE A 780 -2.25 -27.53 14.86
N LYS A 781 -3.52 -27.73 14.49
CA LYS A 781 -4.05 -27.85 13.12
C LYS A 781 -5.26 -26.91 12.91
N ILE A 782 -5.64 -26.65 11.65
CA ILE A 782 -7.01 -26.29 11.15
C ILE A 782 -7.43 -24.78 11.10
N ARG A 783 -7.69 -24.33 9.84
CA ARG A 783 -8.72 -23.41 9.28
C ARG A 783 -8.96 -21.95 9.79
N LYS A 784 -9.19 -21.11 8.75
CA LYS A 784 -10.21 -20.02 8.58
C LYS A 784 -10.02 -18.63 9.23
N VAL A 785 -9.88 -17.63 8.34
CA VAL A 785 -10.78 -16.47 8.11
C VAL A 785 -10.97 -15.42 9.22
N TRP A 786 -10.46 -14.20 8.92
CA TRP A 786 -10.94 -12.86 9.38
C TRP A 786 -10.80 -12.57 10.90
N SER A 787 -10.84 -11.33 11.42
CA SER A 787 -11.02 -9.98 10.83
C SER A 787 -10.19 -8.91 11.59
N HIS A 788 -10.02 -7.73 10.98
CA HIS A 788 -9.83 -6.41 11.61
C HIS A 788 -8.78 -6.25 12.74
N ARG A 789 -7.68 -5.57 12.44
CA ARG A 789 -7.63 -4.11 12.65
C ARG A 789 -6.62 -3.44 11.72
#